data_AF-A0A521FF01-F1
#
_entry.id   AF-A0A521FF01-F1
#
_cell.length_a   1.000
_cell.length_b   1.000
_cell.length_c   1.000
_cell.angle_alpha   90.00
_cell.angle_beta   90.00
_cell.angle_gamma   90.00
#
_symmetry.space_group_name_H-M   'P 1'
#
loop_
_entity.id
_entity.type
_entity.pdbx_description
1 polymer ?
#
loop_
_entity_poly.entity_id
_entity_poly.type
_entity_poly.pdbx_seq_one_letter_code
_entity_poly.pdbx_strand_id
1 'polypeptide(L)'
;MVNTQTILRALQAGEFSLEEAKSQLINHQSDHHREAIAIVGMSGRYPEADNLDAYWSNLVAGRDSIREIPPSRWDVASYYQPYPSEEGKIYSKWLGMMDDVACFDPLFFHISPSEAETMDPQQRLFLQEAYQAFADAGYTPEALNNQQCGVYLGIMANEYYRMLCEQQYGLTDLTGNYASIASARIAYFLNLKGPALSIDTACSSSLVAINLACQALLNREIDMALAGGVTLYLTPKPYIEMCAAQMLSSEGRCKAFDRSSDGMVPGEGVGAVVLKRLLDAEADNDSIYGVIIGFGINQDGKTNGLTAPSVKSQMALERSIYQKFDIDPSTISYAEMHGTGTQLGDPIELKALSTAFQEKTDKKQFCAIGSVKSNIGHTSAAAGVASVHKVLLCMQHQQLVPTLHFKEPNEHFDFKNSPFYVNTQTRPWDAVSPRRACVSSFGFSGTNAHLVIEAYDAKKERARRPVTDAGRPALFVLSAKTEKQLKGYADIMKEWMALQADVNLKDMTYTLQTGREAMDYRLAFWVDGKRAVLDMLTAYLNGEHPDGLHISHVKKRKGQRNPSRHTDPETLLSRWLAGDSVDWQVLYQGEEPRRIRLPGYPFAKEHYWLPEQSGPIPSTRTLHPLVHRNTSDLSTQRFTTILTGKERYLTDHRVKEKRMLPGSAYLEMARAAFEMGVDRATARTVQEGTASICLQEHIWMEPLTVEDEPVEVHIALVLKEDGAVEYDIYSGADHPDDQTVITHAQGVMKVSASTPPKSQDLQGLQSQYPWHTLLPKHIYPPFRAAGLYYGPSHRGIECLYLYQDQILAKLAIPPELRGDRDCYLDPGLMDAVFQATAGFAIALKAPLDGLPFTLQAIDIYQPCSNTVWAHIRQRERGHVFDIDVYDENGVVCMRMLGFETRNATDLMSEEAFYRHLSERIWKGELSEEEVERILMASR
;
A
#
# COMPACT_ATOMS: atom_id res chain seq x y z
N MET A 1 31.25 -33.51 -19.91
CA MET A 1 30.20 -33.68 -20.95
C MET A 1 30.80 -33.30 -22.28
N VAL A 2 30.61 -34.12 -23.30
CA VAL A 2 31.22 -33.93 -24.63
C VAL A 2 30.27 -33.02 -25.42
N ASN A 3 30.68 -31.79 -25.74
CA ASN A 3 29.82 -30.90 -26.52
C ASN A 3 29.79 -31.31 -28.00
N THR A 4 28.81 -30.78 -28.74
CA THR A 4 28.61 -31.05 -30.18
C THR A 4 29.90 -30.85 -31.01
N GLN A 5 30.69 -29.82 -30.71
CA GLN A 5 31.96 -29.57 -31.40
C GLN A 5 33.02 -30.64 -31.11
N THR A 6 33.09 -31.16 -29.89
CA THR A 6 34.01 -32.23 -29.52
C THR A 6 33.60 -33.55 -30.18
N ILE A 7 32.30 -33.85 -30.28
CA ILE A 7 31.81 -35.04 -31.01
C ILE A 7 32.17 -34.95 -32.50
N LEU A 8 31.97 -33.77 -33.12
CA LEU A 8 32.31 -33.54 -34.52
C LEU A 8 33.82 -33.55 -34.78
N ARG A 9 34.63 -33.04 -33.84
CA ARG A 9 36.10 -33.12 -33.93
C ARG A 9 36.61 -34.55 -33.76
N ALA A 10 36.04 -35.33 -32.85
CA ALA A 10 36.35 -36.75 -32.69
C ALA A 10 35.99 -37.57 -33.94
N LEU A 11 34.85 -37.25 -34.58
CA LEU A 11 34.49 -37.83 -35.89
C LEU A 11 35.50 -37.44 -36.98
N GLN A 12 35.92 -36.18 -37.04
CA GLN A 12 36.93 -35.70 -38.01
C GLN A 12 38.33 -36.28 -37.76
N ALA A 13 38.67 -36.56 -36.50
CA ALA A 13 39.93 -37.19 -36.11
C ALA A 13 39.93 -38.72 -36.29
N GLY A 14 38.79 -39.32 -36.67
CA GLY A 14 38.63 -40.77 -36.80
C GLY A 14 38.51 -41.52 -35.48
N GLU A 15 38.30 -40.81 -34.37
CA GLU A 15 38.12 -41.37 -33.02
C GLU A 15 36.70 -41.91 -32.80
N PHE A 16 35.72 -41.42 -33.57
CA PHE A 16 34.38 -41.98 -33.65
C PHE A 16 34.06 -42.43 -35.09
N SER A 17 33.34 -43.54 -35.21
CA SER A 17 32.61 -43.87 -36.42
C SER A 17 31.41 -42.92 -36.62
N LEU A 18 30.91 -42.83 -37.85
CA LEU A 18 29.75 -41.98 -38.18
C LEU A 18 28.49 -42.36 -37.38
N GLU A 19 28.31 -43.63 -37.03
CA GLU A 19 27.21 -44.11 -36.19
C GLU A 19 27.39 -43.72 -34.72
N GLU A 20 28.61 -43.85 -34.18
CA GLU A 20 28.91 -43.45 -32.80
C GLU A 20 28.76 -41.94 -32.61
N ALA A 21 29.23 -41.14 -33.56
CA ALA A 21 29.04 -39.69 -33.52
C ALA A 21 27.55 -39.30 -33.60
N LYS A 22 26.75 -39.98 -34.43
CA LYS A 22 25.29 -39.78 -34.48
C LYS A 22 24.62 -40.15 -33.16
N SER A 23 24.98 -41.29 -32.58
CA SER A 23 24.41 -41.77 -31.31
C SER A 23 24.76 -40.81 -30.16
N GLN A 24 26.01 -40.34 -30.11
CA GLN A 24 26.47 -39.32 -29.15
C GLN A 24 25.74 -37.99 -29.34
N LEU A 25 25.52 -37.53 -30.58
CA LEU A 25 24.76 -36.31 -30.89
C LEU A 25 23.28 -36.41 -30.51
N ILE A 26 22.66 -37.57 -30.73
CA ILE A 26 21.26 -37.84 -30.35
C ILE A 26 21.13 -37.85 -28.82
N ASN A 27 22.06 -38.51 -28.11
CA ASN A 27 22.07 -38.50 -26.65
C ASN A 27 22.30 -37.08 -26.11
N HIS A 28 23.23 -36.32 -26.69
CA HIS A 28 23.49 -34.92 -26.30
C HIS A 28 22.28 -34.01 -26.52
N GLN A 29 21.58 -34.15 -27.65
CA GLN A 29 20.31 -33.45 -27.89
C GLN A 29 19.22 -33.88 -26.90
N SER A 30 19.16 -35.17 -26.55
CA SER A 30 18.18 -35.68 -25.59
C SER A 30 18.41 -35.17 -24.17
N ASP A 31 19.67 -35.00 -23.74
CA ASP A 31 20.01 -34.42 -22.44
C ASP A 31 19.73 -32.91 -22.42
N HIS A 32 20.01 -32.19 -23.51
CA HIS A 32 19.60 -30.80 -23.67
C HIS A 32 18.07 -30.60 -23.58
N HIS A 33 17.30 -31.53 -24.15
CA HIS A 33 15.84 -31.52 -24.05
C HIS A 33 15.32 -31.87 -22.64
N ARG A 34 16.08 -32.64 -21.86
CA ARG A 34 15.72 -32.97 -20.46
C ARG A 34 15.87 -31.80 -19.51
N GLU A 35 16.79 -30.88 -19.77
CA GLU A 35 17.05 -29.70 -18.93
C GLU A 35 16.25 -28.45 -19.35
N ALA A 36 15.46 -28.54 -20.42
CA ALA A 36 14.70 -27.44 -20.98
C ALA A 36 13.30 -27.28 -20.33
N ILE A 37 12.89 -26.04 -20.11
CA ILE A 37 11.60 -25.68 -19.51
C ILE A 37 10.74 -24.93 -20.53
N ALA A 38 9.56 -25.46 -20.83
CA ALA A 38 8.59 -24.82 -21.71
C ALA A 38 7.76 -23.78 -20.94
N ILE A 39 7.52 -22.63 -21.58
CA ILE A 39 6.53 -21.63 -21.14
C ILE A 39 5.24 -21.92 -21.90
N VAL A 40 4.23 -22.43 -21.19
CA VAL A 40 2.98 -22.95 -21.79
C VAL A 40 1.78 -22.01 -21.65
N GLY A 41 1.88 -21.01 -20.78
CA GLY A 41 0.86 -19.97 -20.63
C GLY A 41 1.46 -18.69 -20.06
N MET A 42 0.84 -17.55 -20.33
CA MET A 42 1.27 -16.27 -19.77
C MET A 42 0.12 -15.27 -19.67
N SER A 43 0.20 -14.35 -18.71
CA SER A 43 -0.71 -13.21 -18.59
C SER A 43 -0.01 -12.05 -17.91
N GLY A 44 -0.42 -10.81 -18.21
CA GLY A 44 0.13 -9.65 -17.55
C GLY A 44 -0.54 -8.34 -17.93
N ARG A 45 -0.34 -7.34 -17.06
CA ARG A 45 -0.83 -5.98 -17.19
C ARG A 45 0.30 -5.00 -16.92
N TYR A 46 0.38 -3.97 -17.75
CA TYR A 46 1.44 -2.97 -17.75
C TYR A 46 0.83 -1.58 -17.99
N PRO A 47 1.61 -0.49 -17.81
CA PRO A 47 1.14 0.87 -18.06
C PRO A 47 0.56 1.01 -19.48
N GLU A 48 -0.63 1.61 -19.58
CA GLU A 48 -1.42 1.74 -20.82
C GLU A 48 -1.74 0.41 -21.54
N ALA A 49 -1.62 -0.74 -20.87
CA ALA A 49 -1.88 -2.07 -21.42
C ALA A 49 -2.55 -2.99 -20.39
N ASP A 50 -3.85 -3.22 -20.54
CA ASP A 50 -4.64 -4.09 -19.65
C ASP A 50 -4.54 -5.59 -19.98
N ASN A 51 -3.76 -5.95 -21.00
CA ASN A 51 -3.42 -7.33 -21.37
C ASN A 51 -2.16 -7.35 -22.28
N LEU A 52 -1.70 -8.56 -22.63
CA LEU A 52 -0.48 -8.74 -23.43
C LEU A 52 -0.63 -8.36 -24.91
N ASP A 53 -1.84 -8.36 -25.48
CA ASP A 53 -2.08 -7.89 -26.86
C ASP A 53 -1.95 -6.37 -26.95
N ALA A 54 -2.51 -5.65 -25.96
CA ALA A 54 -2.33 -4.20 -25.80
C ALA A 54 -0.85 -3.86 -25.55
N TYR A 55 -0.18 -4.64 -24.69
CA TYR A 55 1.24 -4.47 -24.42
C TYR A 55 2.08 -4.64 -25.69
N TRP A 56 1.85 -5.70 -26.47
CA TRP A 56 2.51 -5.89 -27.76
C TRP A 56 2.28 -4.72 -28.72
N SER A 57 1.03 -4.27 -28.85
CA SER A 57 0.66 -3.15 -29.72
C SER A 57 1.39 -1.86 -29.31
N ASN A 58 1.50 -1.60 -28.01
CA ASN A 58 2.24 -0.45 -27.48
C ASN A 58 3.74 -0.55 -27.76
N LEU A 59 4.34 -1.73 -27.61
CA LEU A 59 5.76 -1.95 -27.90
C LEU A 59 6.07 -1.77 -29.39
N VAL A 60 5.26 -2.33 -30.28
CA VAL A 60 5.41 -2.17 -31.74
C VAL A 60 5.31 -0.70 -32.16
N ALA A 61 4.40 0.05 -31.53
CA ALA A 61 4.23 1.48 -31.78
C ALA A 61 5.34 2.35 -31.16
N GLY A 62 6.23 1.78 -30.34
CA GLY A 62 7.25 2.54 -29.61
C GLY A 62 6.65 3.52 -28.61
N ARG A 63 5.55 3.14 -27.96
CA ARG A 63 4.85 3.99 -26.98
C ARG A 63 5.66 4.15 -25.70
N ASP A 64 5.81 5.40 -25.27
CA ASP A 64 6.28 5.81 -23.94
C ASP A 64 5.05 5.94 -23.03
N SER A 65 4.95 5.07 -22.02
CA SER A 65 3.80 4.96 -21.12
C SER A 65 4.07 5.58 -19.75
N ILE A 66 5.06 6.48 -19.67
CA ILE A 66 5.38 7.25 -18.47
C ILE A 66 4.51 8.51 -18.42
N ARG A 67 3.91 8.77 -17.25
CA ARG A 67 3.13 9.99 -16.97
C ARG A 67 3.46 10.56 -15.60
N GLU A 68 3.02 11.79 -15.34
CA GLU A 68 3.08 12.36 -14.00
C GLU A 68 2.14 11.62 -13.06
N ILE A 69 2.55 11.46 -11.80
CA ILE A 69 1.75 10.81 -10.76
C ILE A 69 0.55 11.71 -10.43
N PRO A 70 -0.70 11.23 -10.62
CA PRO A 70 -1.87 12.05 -10.38
C PRO A 70 -2.15 12.21 -8.88
N PRO A 71 -2.80 13.30 -8.44
CA PRO A 71 -3.22 13.49 -7.04
C PRO A 71 -4.12 12.38 -6.51
N SER A 72 -4.84 11.68 -7.40
CA SER A 72 -5.65 10.50 -7.05
C SER A 72 -4.82 9.31 -6.59
N ARG A 73 -3.50 9.30 -6.85
CA ARG A 73 -2.56 8.31 -6.33
C ARG A 73 -1.96 8.79 -5.01
N TRP A 74 -1.33 9.97 -5.02
CA TRP A 74 -0.94 10.74 -3.84
C TRP A 74 -0.54 12.16 -4.24
N ASP A 75 -0.57 13.10 -3.29
CA ASP A 75 -0.26 14.50 -3.56
C ASP A 75 1.23 14.74 -3.75
N VAL A 76 1.68 14.70 -5.01
CA VAL A 76 3.07 15.00 -5.41
C VAL A 76 3.51 16.40 -4.97
N ALA A 77 2.61 17.39 -4.99
CA ALA A 77 2.97 18.79 -4.75
C ALA A 77 3.47 19.02 -3.32
N SER A 78 2.98 18.24 -2.35
CA SER A 78 3.44 18.27 -0.94
C SER A 78 4.90 17.84 -0.76
N TYR A 79 5.45 17.02 -1.67
CA TYR A 79 6.79 16.44 -1.55
C TYR A 79 7.78 16.95 -2.60
N TYR A 80 7.30 17.46 -3.73
CA TYR A 80 8.14 17.75 -4.88
C TYR A 80 9.09 18.94 -4.65
N GLN A 81 10.38 18.72 -4.89
CA GLN A 81 11.42 19.73 -4.94
C GLN A 81 12.43 19.36 -6.02
N PRO A 82 12.70 20.24 -7.00
CA PRO A 82 13.49 19.89 -8.18
C PRO A 82 14.99 19.64 -7.91
N TYR A 83 15.48 19.88 -6.68
CA TYR A 83 16.88 19.69 -6.31
C TYR A 83 17.02 18.65 -5.19
N PRO A 84 17.96 17.69 -5.30
CA PRO A 84 18.19 16.63 -4.32
C PRO A 84 18.95 17.19 -3.10
N SER A 85 18.29 17.96 -2.24
CA SER A 85 18.96 18.66 -1.14
C SER A 85 18.24 18.61 0.21
N GLU A 86 16.99 18.16 0.27
CA GLU A 86 16.20 18.14 1.51
C GLU A 86 15.68 16.73 1.82
N GLU A 87 15.82 16.32 3.08
CA GLU A 87 15.29 15.05 3.57
C GLU A 87 13.75 15.04 3.49
N GLY A 88 13.17 13.92 3.06
CA GLY A 88 11.71 13.80 2.90
C GLY A 88 11.13 14.40 1.62
N LYS A 89 11.95 14.96 0.73
CA LYS A 89 11.52 15.55 -0.56
C LYS A 89 11.82 14.63 -1.74
N ILE A 90 11.08 14.83 -2.83
CA ILE A 90 11.22 14.05 -4.08
C ILE A 90 11.55 15.00 -5.24
N TYR A 91 12.49 14.63 -6.11
CA TYR A 91 12.80 15.41 -7.32
C TYR A 91 12.21 14.78 -8.60
N SER A 92 11.66 13.57 -8.50
CA SER A 92 11.00 12.88 -9.61
C SER A 92 9.52 12.68 -9.30
N LYS A 93 8.69 12.89 -10.32
CA LYS A 93 7.22 12.86 -10.25
C LYS A 93 6.60 11.97 -11.33
N TRP A 94 7.42 11.12 -11.94
CA TRP A 94 7.08 10.32 -13.11
C TRP A 94 6.87 8.86 -12.73
N LEU A 95 5.88 8.21 -13.33
CA LEU A 95 5.52 6.82 -13.07
C LEU A 95 5.00 6.18 -14.37
N GLY A 96 5.50 4.98 -14.67
CA GLY A 96 4.78 4.06 -15.56
C GLY A 96 3.59 3.50 -14.80
N MET A 97 2.44 4.16 -14.86
CA MET A 97 1.32 3.88 -13.94
C MET A 97 0.28 2.96 -14.56
N MET A 98 -0.13 1.92 -13.83
CA MET A 98 -1.26 1.07 -14.18
C MET A 98 -2.59 1.72 -13.79
N ASP A 99 -3.58 1.56 -14.67
CA ASP A 99 -4.97 1.91 -14.36
C ASP A 99 -5.71 0.75 -13.67
N ASP A 100 -6.87 1.05 -13.09
CA ASP A 100 -7.78 0.05 -12.50
C ASP A 100 -7.13 -0.83 -11.41
N VAL A 101 -6.11 -0.34 -10.68
CA VAL A 101 -5.44 -1.16 -9.65
C VAL A 101 -6.34 -1.46 -8.45
N ALA A 102 -7.39 -0.66 -8.24
CA ALA A 102 -8.43 -0.91 -7.25
C ALA A 102 -9.48 -1.91 -7.73
N CYS A 103 -9.53 -2.24 -9.02
CA CYS A 103 -10.58 -3.08 -9.59
C CYS A 103 -10.31 -4.56 -9.34
N PHE A 104 -11.31 -5.29 -8.83
CA PHE A 104 -11.21 -6.73 -8.54
C PHE A 104 -12.58 -7.42 -8.62
N ASP A 105 -12.59 -8.73 -8.87
CA ASP A 105 -13.80 -9.58 -8.91
C ASP A 105 -13.76 -10.58 -7.75
N PRO A 106 -14.11 -10.17 -6.53
CA PRO A 106 -13.85 -10.99 -5.33
C PRO A 106 -14.74 -12.23 -5.27
N LEU A 107 -16.00 -12.13 -5.74
CA LEU A 107 -16.94 -13.24 -5.69
C LEU A 107 -16.53 -14.37 -6.62
N PHE A 108 -15.84 -14.07 -7.72
CA PHE A 108 -15.21 -15.08 -8.57
C PHE A 108 -14.24 -15.96 -7.77
N PHE A 109 -13.43 -15.35 -6.92
CA PHE A 109 -12.39 -15.99 -6.12
C PHE A 109 -12.86 -16.47 -4.74
N HIS A 110 -14.17 -16.46 -4.47
CA HIS A 110 -14.75 -16.78 -3.16
C HIS A 110 -14.24 -15.90 -2.02
N ILE A 111 -13.91 -14.64 -2.33
CA ILE A 111 -13.50 -13.61 -1.40
C ILE A 111 -14.69 -12.70 -1.12
N SER A 112 -14.87 -12.30 0.13
CA SER A 112 -15.94 -11.35 0.47
C SER A 112 -15.57 -9.92 0.04
N PRO A 113 -16.54 -9.07 -0.35
CA PRO A 113 -16.29 -7.66 -0.63
C PRO A 113 -15.51 -6.94 0.49
N SER A 114 -15.84 -7.22 1.75
CA SER A 114 -15.16 -6.62 2.91
C SER A 114 -13.70 -7.05 3.05
N GLU A 115 -13.36 -8.29 2.71
CA GLU A 115 -11.96 -8.74 2.68
C GLU A 115 -11.22 -8.08 1.51
N ALA A 116 -11.87 -7.96 0.34
CA ALA A 116 -11.27 -7.37 -0.84
C ALA A 116 -10.87 -5.89 -0.65
N GLU A 117 -11.58 -5.13 0.18
CA GLU A 117 -11.23 -3.75 0.56
C GLU A 117 -9.92 -3.67 1.34
N THR A 118 -9.65 -4.61 2.25
CA THR A 118 -8.44 -4.65 3.07
C THR A 118 -7.28 -5.43 2.44
N MET A 119 -7.55 -6.17 1.36
CA MET A 119 -6.54 -6.88 0.59
C MET A 119 -5.64 -5.93 -0.20
N ASP A 120 -4.33 -6.13 -0.07
CA ASP A 120 -3.32 -5.47 -0.90
C ASP A 120 -3.67 -5.67 -2.39
N PRO A 121 -3.84 -4.59 -3.16
CA PRO A 121 -4.11 -4.66 -4.59
C PRO A 121 -3.12 -5.52 -5.38
N GLN A 122 -1.86 -5.64 -4.91
CA GLN A 122 -0.88 -6.54 -5.52
C GLN A 122 -1.32 -8.01 -5.47
N GLN A 123 -1.93 -8.45 -4.36
CA GLN A 123 -2.47 -9.80 -4.24
C GLN A 123 -3.65 -10.02 -5.18
N ARG A 124 -4.54 -9.02 -5.29
CA ARG A 124 -5.73 -9.06 -6.15
C ARG A 124 -5.36 -9.16 -7.62
N LEU A 125 -4.45 -8.30 -8.07
CA LEU A 125 -3.93 -8.28 -9.43
C LEU A 125 -3.22 -9.60 -9.76
N PHE A 126 -2.31 -10.07 -8.90
CA PHE A 126 -1.61 -11.33 -9.17
C PHE A 126 -2.56 -12.52 -9.19
N LEU A 127 -3.58 -12.57 -8.32
CA LEU A 127 -4.58 -13.63 -8.32
C LEU A 127 -5.36 -13.71 -9.64
N GLN A 128 -5.73 -12.56 -10.20
CA GLN A 128 -6.37 -12.49 -11.53
C GLN A 128 -5.43 -12.93 -12.64
N GLU A 129 -4.22 -12.39 -12.72
CA GLU A 129 -3.26 -12.72 -13.78
C GLU A 129 -2.77 -14.17 -13.69
N ALA A 130 -2.64 -14.71 -12.48
CA ALA A 130 -2.33 -16.11 -12.24
C ALA A 130 -3.40 -17.04 -12.81
N TYR A 131 -4.68 -16.75 -12.53
CA TYR A 131 -5.79 -17.51 -13.10
C TYR A 131 -5.80 -17.42 -14.63
N GLN A 132 -5.58 -16.23 -15.18
CA GLN A 132 -5.51 -16.02 -16.63
C GLN A 132 -4.35 -16.76 -17.27
N ALA A 133 -3.17 -16.82 -16.65
CA ALA A 133 -2.02 -17.54 -17.19
C ALA A 133 -2.29 -19.05 -17.29
N PHE A 134 -2.99 -19.63 -16.30
CA PHE A 134 -3.45 -21.02 -16.38
C PHE A 134 -4.53 -21.23 -17.44
N ALA A 135 -5.48 -20.29 -17.55
CA ALA A 135 -6.49 -20.33 -18.60
C ALA A 135 -5.84 -20.21 -20.00
N ASP A 136 -4.84 -19.34 -20.18
CA ASP A 136 -4.07 -19.22 -21.40
C ASP A 136 -3.33 -20.52 -21.75
N ALA A 137 -2.75 -21.21 -20.75
CA ALA A 137 -2.20 -22.56 -20.91
C ALA A 137 -3.26 -23.64 -21.19
N GLY A 138 -4.55 -23.31 -21.09
CA GLY A 138 -5.67 -24.22 -21.32
C GLY A 138 -5.90 -25.21 -20.18
N TYR A 139 -5.58 -24.86 -18.94
CA TYR A 139 -5.84 -25.66 -17.75
C TYR A 139 -7.01 -25.09 -16.95
N THR A 140 -8.01 -25.94 -16.67
CA THR A 140 -9.16 -25.57 -15.83
C THR A 140 -8.82 -25.74 -14.34
N PRO A 141 -9.59 -25.11 -13.43
CA PRO A 141 -9.46 -25.38 -11.99
C PRO A 141 -9.61 -26.87 -11.63
N GLU A 142 -10.45 -27.60 -12.37
CA GLU A 142 -10.61 -29.04 -12.19
C GLU A 142 -9.36 -29.82 -12.59
N ALA A 143 -8.70 -29.44 -13.69
CA ALA A 143 -7.44 -30.06 -14.13
C ALA A 143 -6.26 -29.76 -13.18
N LEU A 144 -6.31 -28.63 -12.47
CA LEU A 144 -5.29 -28.18 -11.52
C LEU A 144 -5.55 -28.67 -10.09
N ASN A 145 -6.74 -29.19 -9.80
CA ASN A 145 -7.09 -29.65 -8.48
C ASN A 145 -6.17 -30.82 -8.02
N ASN A 146 -5.51 -30.64 -6.87
CA ASN A 146 -4.50 -31.56 -6.33
C ASN A 146 -3.23 -31.74 -7.20
N GLN A 147 -2.98 -30.89 -8.20
CA GLN A 147 -1.73 -30.93 -8.98
C GLN A 147 -0.51 -30.55 -8.11
N GLN A 148 0.62 -31.20 -8.36
CA GLN A 148 1.92 -30.81 -7.81
C GLN A 148 2.46 -29.58 -8.55
N CYS A 149 1.72 -28.47 -8.44
CA CYS A 149 2.04 -27.20 -9.07
C CYS A 149 2.60 -26.21 -8.04
N GLY A 150 3.81 -25.71 -8.25
CA GLY A 150 4.40 -24.66 -7.42
C GLY A 150 3.93 -23.26 -7.83
N VAL A 151 3.98 -22.29 -6.91
CA VAL A 151 3.70 -20.88 -7.12
C VAL A 151 4.88 -20.06 -6.61
N TYR A 152 5.50 -19.27 -7.48
CA TYR A 152 6.69 -18.47 -7.18
C TYR A 152 6.43 -17.02 -7.57
N LEU A 153 6.24 -16.15 -6.59
CA LEU A 153 5.85 -14.76 -6.79
C LEU A 153 6.95 -13.81 -6.37
N GLY A 154 7.46 -13.00 -7.30
CA GLY A 154 8.22 -11.81 -6.98
C GLY A 154 7.30 -10.67 -6.51
N ILE A 155 7.43 -10.24 -5.26
CA ILE A 155 6.62 -9.15 -4.72
C ILE A 155 7.46 -8.31 -3.77
N MET A 156 7.29 -6.99 -3.83
CA MET A 156 8.00 -6.03 -3.01
C MET A 156 7.01 -5.13 -2.28
N ALA A 157 7.48 -4.58 -1.14
CA ALA A 157 6.82 -3.57 -0.33
C ALA A 157 5.42 -3.97 0.19
N ASN A 158 5.03 -3.35 1.31
CA ASN A 158 3.71 -3.53 1.89
C ASN A 158 3.08 -2.16 2.14
N GLU A 159 2.94 -1.37 1.06
CA GLU A 159 2.45 0.00 1.11
C GLU A 159 0.99 0.06 1.55
N TYR A 160 0.17 -0.86 1.06
CA TYR A 160 -1.25 -0.90 1.39
C TYR A 160 -1.50 -1.16 2.89
N TYR A 161 -0.73 -2.07 3.50
CA TYR A 161 -0.77 -2.27 4.95
C TYR A 161 -0.40 -1.03 5.74
N ARG A 162 0.57 -0.24 5.26
CA ARG A 162 0.92 1.02 5.92
C ARG A 162 -0.23 2.01 5.85
N MET A 163 -0.89 2.13 4.69
CA MET A 163 -2.07 2.98 4.54
C MET A 163 -3.21 2.54 5.49
N LEU A 164 -3.44 1.23 5.62
CA LEU A 164 -4.40 0.67 6.58
C LEU A 164 -4.03 1.01 8.04
N CYS A 165 -2.75 0.87 8.40
CA CYS A 165 -2.25 1.25 9.72
C CYS A 165 -2.43 2.75 10.01
N GLU A 166 -2.10 3.61 9.05
CA GLU A 166 -2.25 5.08 9.16
C GLU A 166 -3.72 5.49 9.34
N GLN A 167 -4.65 4.73 8.75
CA GLN A 167 -6.10 4.96 8.89
C GLN A 167 -6.75 4.17 10.04
N GLN A 168 -5.97 3.42 10.83
CA GLN A 168 -6.44 2.50 11.87
C GLN A 168 -7.54 1.53 11.39
N TYR A 169 -7.56 1.20 10.09
CA TYR A 169 -8.58 0.37 9.47
C TYR A 169 -8.08 -1.06 9.29
N GLY A 170 -8.93 -2.06 9.57
CA GLY A 170 -8.63 -3.46 9.24
C GLY A 170 -7.40 -4.07 9.93
N LEU A 171 -6.97 -3.54 11.08
CA LEU A 171 -5.76 -3.97 11.82
C LEU A 171 -5.77 -5.45 12.29
N THR A 172 -6.86 -6.17 12.08
CA THR A 172 -7.02 -7.60 12.40
C THR A 172 -6.92 -8.53 11.18
N ASP A 173 -6.75 -8.01 9.96
CA ASP A 173 -6.67 -8.82 8.74
C ASP A 173 -5.24 -9.32 8.48
N LEU A 174 -4.92 -10.47 9.09
CA LEU A 174 -3.66 -11.20 8.86
C LEU A 174 -3.48 -11.65 7.41
N THR A 175 -4.55 -11.80 6.63
CA THR A 175 -4.48 -12.42 5.30
C THR A 175 -4.41 -11.41 4.16
N GLY A 176 -4.88 -10.18 4.36
CA GLY A 176 -4.97 -9.19 3.30
C GLY A 176 -3.62 -8.66 2.80
N ASN A 177 -2.57 -8.68 3.62
CA ASN A 177 -1.37 -7.87 3.36
C ASN A 177 -0.02 -8.60 3.55
N TYR A 178 0.00 -9.85 3.99
CA TYR A 178 1.27 -10.58 4.12
C TYR A 178 1.75 -11.08 2.76
N ALA A 179 3.02 -10.81 2.43
CA ALA A 179 3.61 -11.24 1.15
C ALA A 179 3.45 -12.75 0.92
N SER A 180 3.61 -13.60 1.95
CA SER A 180 3.42 -15.05 1.84
C SER A 180 2.01 -15.47 1.41
N ILE A 181 0.99 -14.68 1.75
CA ILE A 181 -0.40 -14.94 1.38
C ILE A 181 -0.62 -14.64 -0.10
N ALA A 182 0.10 -13.66 -0.67
CA ALA A 182 0.01 -13.30 -2.09
C ALA A 182 0.24 -14.50 -3.02
N SER A 183 1.25 -15.34 -2.76
CA SER A 183 1.49 -16.57 -3.51
C SER A 183 0.55 -17.72 -3.09
N ALA A 184 0.19 -17.80 -1.80
CA ALA A 184 -0.65 -18.87 -1.28
C ALA A 184 -2.11 -18.79 -1.76
N ARG A 185 -2.66 -17.60 -2.06
CA ARG A 185 -4.09 -17.44 -2.43
C ARG A 185 -4.48 -18.21 -3.68
N ILE A 186 -3.68 -18.14 -4.75
CA ILE A 186 -3.99 -18.90 -5.97
C ILE A 186 -3.81 -20.42 -5.73
N ALA A 187 -2.79 -20.80 -4.95
CA ALA A 187 -2.59 -22.21 -4.58
C ALA A 187 -3.78 -22.75 -3.77
N TYR A 188 -4.30 -21.95 -2.84
CA TYR A 188 -5.51 -22.27 -2.06
C TYR A 188 -6.75 -22.36 -2.96
N PHE A 189 -6.97 -21.35 -3.80
CA PHE A 189 -8.15 -21.26 -4.68
C PHE A 189 -8.24 -22.44 -5.66
N LEU A 190 -7.11 -22.84 -6.26
CA LEU A 190 -7.04 -23.95 -7.22
C LEU A 190 -6.70 -25.30 -6.58
N ASN A 191 -6.53 -25.34 -5.26
CA ASN A 191 -6.11 -26.53 -4.50
C ASN A 191 -4.80 -27.17 -5.02
N LEU A 192 -3.81 -26.33 -5.32
CA LEU A 192 -2.46 -26.77 -5.75
C LEU A 192 -1.67 -27.33 -4.56
N LYS A 193 -0.74 -28.25 -4.83
CA LYS A 193 0.00 -29.01 -3.82
C LYS A 193 1.52 -28.80 -3.84
N GLY A 194 2.03 -27.99 -4.78
CA GLY A 194 3.41 -27.55 -4.76
C GLY A 194 3.68 -26.40 -3.76
N PRO A 195 4.94 -25.95 -3.65
CA PRO A 195 5.31 -24.85 -2.77
C PRO A 195 4.69 -23.53 -3.23
N ALA A 196 4.29 -22.67 -2.30
CA ALA A 196 3.85 -21.30 -2.57
C ALA A 196 4.82 -20.33 -1.90
N LEU A 197 5.67 -19.68 -2.70
CA LEU A 197 6.77 -18.84 -2.24
C LEU A 197 6.62 -17.41 -2.74
N SER A 198 6.75 -16.47 -1.83
CA SER A 198 6.87 -15.05 -2.14
C SER A 198 8.32 -14.61 -1.93
N ILE A 199 8.89 -13.97 -2.94
CA ILE A 199 10.32 -13.71 -3.09
C ILE A 199 10.53 -12.21 -3.22
N ASP A 200 11.43 -11.68 -2.40
CA ASP A 200 11.92 -10.31 -2.51
C ASP A 200 13.45 -10.33 -2.67
N THR A 201 13.89 -10.20 -3.90
CA THR A 201 15.28 -9.91 -4.26
C THR A 201 15.37 -8.57 -4.99
N ALA A 202 14.51 -7.62 -4.59
CA ALA A 202 14.31 -6.35 -5.25
C ALA A 202 13.95 -6.51 -6.74
N CYS A 203 14.64 -5.80 -7.63
CA CYS A 203 14.37 -5.75 -9.06
C CYS A 203 14.49 -7.09 -9.80
N SER A 204 15.21 -8.07 -9.23
CA SER A 204 15.39 -9.39 -9.83
C SER A 204 14.31 -10.40 -9.42
N SER A 205 13.37 -10.03 -8.53
CA SER A 205 12.46 -10.97 -7.85
C SER A 205 11.70 -11.92 -8.77
N SER A 206 11.02 -11.43 -9.81
CA SER A 206 10.30 -12.31 -10.75
C SER A 206 11.21 -13.24 -11.56
N LEU A 207 12.43 -12.81 -11.89
CA LEU A 207 13.37 -13.64 -12.63
C LEU A 207 14.01 -14.70 -11.73
N VAL A 208 14.24 -14.37 -10.45
CA VAL A 208 14.62 -15.34 -9.41
C VAL A 208 13.48 -16.34 -9.18
N ALA A 209 12.22 -15.89 -9.15
CA ALA A 209 11.04 -16.75 -9.04
C ALA A 209 10.96 -17.76 -10.19
N ILE A 210 11.16 -17.32 -11.44
CA ILE A 210 11.25 -18.20 -12.61
C ILE A 210 12.41 -19.18 -12.47
N ASN A 211 13.60 -18.73 -12.06
CA ASN A 211 14.75 -19.61 -11.84
C ASN A 211 14.44 -20.71 -10.81
N LEU A 212 13.83 -20.37 -9.67
CA LEU A 212 13.50 -21.34 -8.62
C LEU A 212 12.45 -22.35 -9.11
N ALA A 213 11.46 -21.90 -9.86
CA ALA A 213 10.48 -22.77 -10.51
C ALA A 213 11.15 -23.74 -11.50
N CYS A 214 12.08 -23.27 -12.34
CA CYS A 214 12.86 -24.11 -13.25
C CYS A 214 13.66 -25.18 -12.49
N GLN A 215 14.32 -24.82 -11.38
CA GLN A 215 15.07 -25.76 -10.56
C GLN A 215 14.15 -26.86 -9.98
N ALA A 216 13.02 -26.48 -9.38
CA ALA A 216 12.08 -27.42 -8.80
C ALA A 216 11.46 -28.37 -9.86
N LEU A 217 11.19 -27.87 -11.06
CA LEU A 217 10.73 -28.68 -12.20
C LEU A 217 11.79 -29.70 -12.62
N LEU A 218 13.05 -29.29 -12.78
CA LEU A 218 14.13 -30.21 -13.17
C LEU A 218 14.44 -31.25 -12.07
N ASN A 219 14.33 -30.85 -10.81
CA ASN A 219 14.48 -31.75 -9.67
C ASN A 219 13.28 -32.69 -9.47
N ARG A 220 12.19 -32.50 -10.24
CA ARG A 220 10.92 -33.25 -10.12
C ARG A 220 10.27 -33.11 -8.74
N GLU A 221 10.48 -31.98 -8.08
CA GLU A 221 9.75 -31.60 -6.86
C GLU A 221 8.30 -31.18 -7.18
N ILE A 222 8.11 -30.67 -8.40
CA ILE A 222 6.83 -30.25 -8.98
C ILE A 222 6.74 -30.67 -10.45
N ASP A 223 5.53 -30.71 -11.00
CA ASP A 223 5.27 -31.06 -12.41
C ASP A 223 4.87 -29.84 -13.26
N MET A 224 4.42 -28.79 -12.59
CA MET A 224 4.04 -27.51 -13.18
C MET A 224 4.44 -26.38 -12.22
N ALA A 225 4.68 -25.19 -12.75
CA ALA A 225 4.89 -24.02 -11.90
C ALA A 225 4.20 -22.79 -12.47
N LEU A 226 3.65 -21.97 -11.59
CA LEU A 226 3.30 -20.60 -11.87
C LEU A 226 4.42 -19.70 -11.32
N ALA A 227 5.02 -18.87 -12.15
CA ALA A 227 6.06 -17.94 -11.73
C ALA A 227 5.77 -16.54 -12.25
N GLY A 228 6.05 -15.49 -11.48
CA GLY A 228 5.72 -14.14 -11.90
C GLY A 228 6.18 -13.05 -10.96
N GLY A 229 5.65 -11.85 -11.14
CA GLY A 229 5.88 -10.73 -10.23
C GLY A 229 4.83 -9.65 -10.30
N VAL A 230 4.74 -8.87 -9.22
CA VAL A 230 3.83 -7.72 -9.09
C VAL A 230 4.52 -6.56 -8.37
N THR A 231 4.27 -5.33 -8.82
CA THR A 231 4.71 -4.10 -8.16
C THR A 231 3.70 -2.99 -8.42
N LEU A 232 3.34 -2.28 -7.36
CA LEU A 232 2.58 -1.02 -7.40
C LEU A 232 3.32 0.05 -6.59
N TYR A 233 3.01 1.32 -6.85
CA TYR A 233 3.53 2.47 -6.10
C TYR A 233 2.37 3.30 -5.55
N LEU A 234 2.00 3.04 -4.31
CA LEU A 234 0.74 3.52 -3.72
C LEU A 234 0.90 4.78 -2.86
N THR A 235 2.11 5.05 -2.38
CA THR A 235 2.42 6.12 -1.41
C THR A 235 3.68 6.90 -1.83
N PRO A 236 3.94 8.09 -1.25
CA PRO A 236 5.16 8.85 -1.54
C PRO A 236 6.44 8.22 -0.94
N LYS A 237 6.33 7.30 0.03
CA LYS A 237 7.51 6.81 0.79
C LYS A 237 8.60 6.16 -0.08
N PRO A 238 8.28 5.25 -1.03
CA PRO A 238 9.30 4.67 -1.90
C PRO A 238 10.00 5.75 -2.75
N TYR A 239 9.27 6.77 -3.19
CA TYR A 239 9.86 7.89 -3.94
C TYR A 239 10.84 8.70 -3.08
N ILE A 240 10.50 8.98 -1.83
CA ILE A 240 11.40 9.66 -0.89
C ILE A 240 12.70 8.87 -0.73
N GLU A 241 12.61 7.54 -0.55
CA GLU A 241 13.78 6.67 -0.39
C GLU A 241 14.63 6.60 -1.67
N MET A 242 14.00 6.41 -2.83
CA MET A 242 14.71 6.35 -4.11
C MET A 242 15.33 7.70 -4.51
N CYS A 243 14.67 8.82 -4.21
CA CYS A 243 15.23 10.15 -4.40
C CYS A 243 16.43 10.39 -3.46
N ALA A 244 16.32 10.01 -2.17
CA ALA A 244 17.45 10.10 -1.24
C ALA A 244 18.65 9.26 -1.71
N ALA A 245 18.40 8.11 -2.33
CA ALA A 245 19.41 7.24 -2.92
C ALA A 245 19.86 7.67 -4.34
N GLN A 246 19.34 8.79 -4.87
CA GLN A 246 19.65 9.31 -6.21
C GLN A 246 19.43 8.29 -7.35
N MET A 247 18.40 7.46 -7.23
CA MET A 247 18.13 6.37 -8.19
C MET A 247 17.29 6.81 -9.40
N LEU A 248 16.60 7.94 -9.31
CA LEU A 248 15.54 8.31 -10.25
C LEU A 248 16.02 9.28 -11.33
N SER A 249 15.46 9.16 -12.54
CA SER A 249 15.61 10.14 -13.60
C SER A 249 14.78 11.39 -13.28
N SER A 250 15.40 12.56 -13.44
CA SER A 250 14.73 13.85 -13.27
C SER A 250 13.82 14.19 -14.46
N GLU A 251 14.18 13.71 -15.64
CA GLU A 251 13.42 13.89 -16.89
C GLU A 251 12.28 12.89 -17.08
N GLY A 252 12.17 11.91 -16.17
CA GLY A 252 11.13 10.90 -16.25
C GLY A 252 11.32 9.91 -17.39
N ARG A 253 12.57 9.55 -17.73
CA ARG A 253 12.85 8.57 -18.79
C ARG A 253 13.93 7.57 -18.40
N CYS A 254 13.65 6.29 -18.61
CA CYS A 254 14.68 5.25 -18.57
C CYS A 254 15.49 5.29 -19.88
N LYS A 255 16.57 6.07 -19.91
CA LYS A 255 17.44 6.25 -21.10
C LYS A 255 18.48 5.13 -21.19
N ALA A 256 18.01 3.90 -21.37
CA ALA A 256 18.86 2.71 -21.36
C ALA A 256 19.98 2.81 -22.41
N PHE A 257 21.22 2.64 -21.95
CA PHE A 257 22.47 2.65 -22.74
C PHE A 257 22.83 3.98 -23.41
N ASP A 258 22.05 5.04 -23.16
CA ASP A 258 22.32 6.37 -23.71
C ASP A 258 23.43 7.07 -22.91
N ARG A 259 24.11 8.02 -23.56
CA ARG A 259 25.09 8.91 -22.91
C ARG A 259 24.47 9.78 -21.82
N SER A 260 23.24 10.23 -22.02
CA SER A 260 22.51 11.12 -21.11
C SER A 260 21.73 10.39 -20.02
N SER A 261 22.05 9.12 -19.77
CA SER A 261 21.45 8.32 -18.71
C SER A 261 21.62 9.01 -17.34
N ASP A 262 20.54 9.10 -16.55
CA ASP A 262 20.52 9.87 -15.29
C ASP A 262 19.77 9.15 -14.15
N GLY A 263 19.22 7.97 -14.41
CA GLY A 263 18.46 7.21 -13.42
C GLY A 263 17.30 6.44 -14.05
N MET A 264 16.55 5.72 -13.21
CA MET A 264 15.35 5.00 -13.63
C MET A 264 14.07 5.81 -13.41
N VAL A 265 12.98 5.38 -14.02
CA VAL A 265 11.62 5.81 -13.68
C VAL A 265 10.93 4.63 -13.05
N PRO A 266 10.29 4.75 -11.87
CA PRO A 266 9.49 3.67 -11.33
C PRO A 266 8.33 3.30 -12.27
N GLY A 267 7.97 2.02 -12.31
CA GLY A 267 6.83 1.52 -13.08
C GLY A 267 6.00 0.53 -12.26
N GLU A 268 4.71 0.44 -12.57
CA GLU A 268 3.78 -0.54 -12.01
C GLU A 268 3.61 -1.68 -13.02
N GLY A 269 3.40 -2.90 -12.53
CA GLY A 269 3.23 -4.05 -13.42
C GLY A 269 2.89 -5.32 -12.67
N VAL A 270 2.17 -6.21 -13.35
CA VAL A 270 1.93 -7.59 -12.91
C VAL A 270 2.10 -8.52 -14.10
N GLY A 271 2.74 -9.67 -13.88
CA GLY A 271 2.88 -10.70 -14.90
C GLY A 271 3.09 -12.08 -14.31
N ALA A 272 2.65 -13.11 -15.03
CA ALA A 272 2.80 -14.50 -14.67
C ALA A 272 3.03 -15.37 -15.91
N VAL A 273 3.83 -16.42 -15.73
CA VAL A 273 4.10 -17.49 -16.70
C VAL A 273 3.82 -18.85 -16.08
N VAL A 274 3.30 -19.77 -16.88
CA VAL A 274 3.12 -21.19 -16.54
C VAL A 274 4.24 -21.99 -17.17
N LEU A 275 4.96 -22.75 -16.35
CA LEU A 275 6.16 -23.47 -16.70
C LEU A 275 5.97 -24.98 -16.52
N LYS A 276 6.51 -25.75 -17.46
CA LYS A 276 6.59 -27.21 -17.40
C LYS A 276 7.93 -27.67 -17.96
N ARG A 277 8.36 -28.88 -17.61
CA ARG A 277 9.45 -29.52 -18.35
C ARG A 277 9.03 -29.66 -19.81
N LEU A 278 9.95 -29.39 -20.75
CA LEU A 278 9.63 -29.37 -22.18
C LEU A 278 8.98 -30.68 -22.65
N LEU A 279 9.53 -31.82 -22.23
CA LEU A 279 9.01 -33.14 -22.60
C LEU A 279 7.58 -33.38 -22.10
N ASP A 280 7.23 -32.85 -20.93
CA ASP A 280 5.89 -33.01 -20.37
C ASP A 280 4.89 -32.07 -21.05
N ALA A 281 5.33 -30.87 -21.44
CA ALA A 281 4.53 -29.96 -22.25
C ALA A 281 4.24 -30.54 -23.65
N GLU A 282 5.24 -31.16 -24.28
CA GLU A 282 5.08 -31.85 -25.57
C GLU A 282 4.15 -33.08 -25.45
N ALA A 283 4.26 -33.83 -24.35
CA ALA A 283 3.41 -34.99 -24.07
C ALA A 283 1.95 -34.59 -23.83
N ASP A 284 1.71 -33.50 -23.09
CA ASP A 284 0.37 -33.00 -22.77
C ASP A 284 -0.25 -32.15 -23.88
N ASN A 285 0.49 -31.99 -24.99
CA ASN A 285 0.09 -31.23 -26.16
C ASN A 285 -0.25 -29.75 -25.84
N ASP A 286 0.57 -29.15 -24.98
CA ASP A 286 0.44 -27.75 -24.60
C ASP A 286 0.89 -26.83 -25.76
N SER A 287 0.31 -25.64 -25.84
CA SER A 287 0.82 -24.56 -26.69
C SER A 287 2.08 -23.97 -26.05
N ILE A 288 3.21 -23.91 -26.77
CA ILE A 288 4.50 -23.45 -26.20
C ILE A 288 4.86 -22.07 -26.75
N TYR A 289 5.01 -21.07 -25.87
CA TYR A 289 5.44 -19.72 -26.26
C TYR A 289 6.94 -19.65 -26.57
N GLY A 290 7.73 -20.37 -25.80
CA GLY A 290 9.18 -20.42 -25.89
C GLY A 290 9.73 -21.39 -24.86
N VAL A 291 11.04 -21.64 -24.95
CA VAL A 291 11.72 -22.62 -24.13
C VAL A 291 12.87 -21.94 -23.39
N ILE A 292 12.87 -21.99 -22.07
CA ILE A 292 14.01 -21.59 -21.24
C ILE A 292 15.06 -22.71 -21.34
N ILE A 293 16.20 -22.41 -21.96
CA ILE A 293 17.29 -23.36 -22.21
C ILE A 293 18.51 -23.11 -21.32
N GLY A 294 18.51 -22.02 -20.56
CA GLY A 294 19.54 -21.73 -19.56
C GLY A 294 19.05 -20.70 -18.56
N PHE A 295 19.44 -20.88 -17.30
CA PHE A 295 19.01 -20.01 -16.21
C PHE A 295 19.96 -20.07 -15.02
N GLY A 296 20.06 -18.98 -14.27
CA GLY A 296 20.83 -18.98 -13.03
C GLY A 296 20.73 -17.67 -12.27
N ILE A 297 21.21 -17.73 -11.02
CA ILE A 297 21.27 -16.58 -10.11
C ILE A 297 22.64 -16.55 -9.41
N ASN A 298 23.10 -15.36 -9.03
CA ASN A 298 24.22 -15.18 -8.10
C ASN A 298 24.09 -13.86 -7.32
N GLN A 299 25.14 -13.47 -6.59
CA GLN A 299 25.19 -12.21 -5.84
C GLN A 299 26.50 -11.46 -6.10
N ASP A 300 26.43 -10.12 -6.08
CA ASP A 300 27.53 -9.21 -6.44
C ASP A 300 28.77 -9.28 -5.53
N GLY A 301 28.59 -9.72 -4.30
CA GLY A 301 29.57 -9.77 -3.23
C GLY A 301 29.80 -8.40 -2.60
N LYS A 302 31.03 -8.17 -2.13
CA LYS A 302 31.46 -6.87 -1.61
C LYS A 302 31.83 -5.95 -2.77
N THR A 303 31.05 -4.89 -2.96
CA THR A 303 31.28 -3.81 -3.94
C THR A 303 31.51 -2.47 -3.23
N ASN A 304 31.56 -1.35 -3.97
CA ASN A 304 31.82 0.00 -3.43
C ASN A 304 30.61 0.63 -2.69
N GLY A 305 29.67 -0.19 -2.26
CA GLY A 305 28.43 0.19 -1.58
C GLY A 305 27.40 -0.92 -1.79
N LEU A 306 26.45 -1.08 -0.88
CA LEU A 306 25.47 -2.18 -0.96
C LEU A 306 24.71 -2.21 -2.29
N THR A 307 24.49 -1.04 -2.89
CA THR A 307 23.73 -0.87 -4.14
C THR A 307 24.58 -0.79 -5.40
N ALA A 308 25.91 -0.86 -5.28
CA ALA A 308 26.81 -0.80 -6.42
C ALA A 308 26.92 -2.17 -7.09
N PRO A 309 26.65 -2.29 -8.41
CA PRO A 309 26.71 -3.59 -9.10
C PRO A 309 28.15 -4.05 -9.36
N SER A 310 28.33 -5.34 -9.69
CA SER A 310 29.64 -5.95 -9.96
C SER A 310 29.76 -6.52 -11.38
N VAL A 311 30.60 -5.90 -12.21
CA VAL A 311 30.96 -6.43 -13.56
C VAL A 311 31.43 -7.88 -13.46
N LYS A 312 32.26 -8.19 -12.45
CA LYS A 312 32.84 -9.53 -12.28
C LYS A 312 31.78 -10.57 -11.96
N SER A 313 30.80 -10.21 -11.13
CA SER A 313 29.76 -11.13 -10.68
C SER A 313 28.73 -11.36 -11.78
N GLN A 314 28.31 -10.33 -12.51
CA GLN A 314 27.43 -10.46 -13.67
C GLN A 314 28.09 -11.30 -14.78
N MET A 315 29.34 -11.01 -15.12
CA MET A 315 30.10 -11.81 -16.09
C MET A 315 30.27 -13.27 -15.64
N ALA A 316 30.52 -13.51 -14.35
CA ALA A 316 30.62 -14.86 -13.80
C ALA A 316 29.29 -15.62 -13.88
N LEU A 317 28.17 -14.93 -13.62
CA LEU A 317 26.83 -15.51 -13.77
C LEU A 317 26.58 -15.95 -15.20
N GLU A 318 26.71 -15.02 -16.16
CA GLU A 318 26.49 -15.26 -17.58
C GLU A 318 27.38 -16.42 -18.08
N ARG A 319 28.69 -16.35 -17.79
CA ARG A 319 29.65 -17.41 -18.16
C ARG A 319 29.24 -18.75 -17.57
N SER A 320 28.84 -18.80 -16.30
CA SER A 320 28.45 -20.06 -15.64
C SER A 320 27.21 -20.67 -16.28
N ILE A 321 26.24 -19.86 -16.69
CA ILE A 321 25.01 -20.33 -17.35
C ILE A 321 25.35 -20.85 -18.74
N TYR A 322 26.10 -20.09 -19.55
CA TYR A 322 26.47 -20.53 -20.89
C TYR A 322 27.30 -21.81 -20.87
N GLN A 323 28.18 -21.98 -19.87
CA GLN A 323 28.94 -23.22 -19.69
C GLN A 323 28.08 -24.38 -19.18
N LYS A 324 27.26 -24.15 -18.16
CA LYS A 324 26.42 -25.19 -17.53
C LYS A 324 25.44 -25.80 -18.53
N PHE A 325 24.82 -24.96 -19.36
CA PHE A 325 23.81 -25.36 -20.32
C PHE A 325 24.35 -25.49 -21.76
N ASP A 326 25.67 -25.53 -21.97
CA ASP A 326 26.32 -25.66 -23.30
C ASP A 326 25.76 -24.69 -24.37
N ILE A 327 25.51 -23.43 -23.97
CA ILE A 327 24.97 -22.39 -24.86
C ILE A 327 26.14 -21.62 -25.48
N ASP A 328 26.18 -21.59 -26.81
CA ASP A 328 27.08 -20.70 -27.56
C ASP A 328 26.49 -19.27 -27.63
N PRO A 329 27.09 -18.25 -26.98
CA PRO A 329 26.62 -16.88 -27.03
C PRO A 329 26.53 -16.32 -28.45
N SER A 330 27.31 -16.84 -29.41
CA SER A 330 27.27 -16.41 -30.81
C SER A 330 25.94 -16.71 -31.52
N THR A 331 25.08 -17.53 -30.89
CA THR A 331 23.74 -17.88 -31.37
C THR A 331 22.63 -17.01 -30.76
N ILE A 332 22.93 -16.23 -29.72
CA ILE A 332 21.99 -15.29 -29.11
C ILE A 332 21.96 -14.04 -29.98
N SER A 333 20.76 -13.68 -30.44
CA SER A 333 20.57 -12.59 -31.41
C SER A 333 19.81 -11.40 -30.83
N TYR A 334 19.27 -11.53 -29.62
CA TYR A 334 18.68 -10.44 -28.87
C TYR A 334 19.06 -10.53 -27.38
N ALA A 335 19.29 -9.39 -26.75
CA ALA A 335 19.58 -9.27 -25.33
C ALA A 335 18.60 -8.26 -24.70
N GLU A 336 17.69 -8.76 -23.88
CA GLU A 336 16.76 -7.95 -23.09
C GLU A 336 17.35 -7.75 -21.70
N MET A 337 17.89 -6.57 -21.45
CA MET A 337 18.75 -6.33 -20.30
C MET A 337 18.02 -5.67 -19.14
N HIS A 338 18.70 -5.61 -17.99
CA HIS A 338 18.23 -4.85 -16.84
C HIS A 338 18.10 -3.37 -17.23
N GLY A 339 19.11 -2.78 -17.86
CA GLY A 339 19.05 -1.52 -18.63
C GLY A 339 18.13 -0.47 -18.03
N THR A 340 18.48 0.02 -16.84
CA THR A 340 17.65 0.97 -16.08
C THR A 340 17.87 2.42 -16.47
N GLY A 341 18.87 2.71 -17.30
CA GLY A 341 19.24 4.08 -17.65
C GLY A 341 20.07 4.75 -16.56
N THR A 342 20.88 3.98 -15.83
CA THR A 342 21.77 4.51 -14.79
C THR A 342 23.18 4.72 -15.33
N GLN A 343 23.85 5.81 -14.92
CA GLN A 343 25.19 6.15 -15.41
C GLN A 343 26.24 5.07 -15.09
N LEU A 344 26.11 4.43 -13.93
CA LEU A 344 27.06 3.41 -13.47
C LEU A 344 26.62 2.00 -13.87
N GLY A 345 25.32 1.67 -13.78
CA GLY A 345 24.83 0.32 -13.97
C GLY A 345 24.86 -0.13 -15.43
N ASP A 346 24.42 0.71 -16.37
CA ASP A 346 24.32 0.34 -17.78
C ASP A 346 25.70 -0.02 -18.39
N PRO A 347 26.79 0.76 -18.17
CA PRO A 347 28.12 0.36 -18.66
C PRO A 347 28.65 -0.93 -18.02
N ILE A 348 28.34 -1.17 -16.75
CA ILE A 348 28.74 -2.37 -16.03
C ILE A 348 28.09 -3.61 -16.65
N GLU A 349 26.79 -3.54 -16.88
CA GLU A 349 25.99 -4.60 -17.51
C GLU A 349 26.48 -4.89 -18.94
N LEU A 350 26.63 -3.84 -19.77
CA LEU A 350 27.11 -3.98 -21.14
C LEU A 350 28.51 -4.61 -21.18
N LYS A 351 29.39 -4.20 -20.27
CA LYS A 351 30.77 -4.71 -20.20
C LYS A 351 30.79 -6.19 -19.80
N ALA A 352 29.99 -6.59 -18.82
CA ALA A 352 29.87 -7.98 -18.38
C ALA A 352 29.44 -8.87 -19.55
N LEU A 353 28.30 -8.55 -20.17
CA LEU A 353 27.72 -9.33 -21.26
C LEU A 353 28.64 -9.37 -22.49
N SER A 354 29.22 -8.23 -22.88
CA SER A 354 30.14 -8.17 -24.04
C SER A 354 31.35 -9.05 -23.82
N THR A 355 31.89 -9.08 -22.60
CA THR A 355 33.05 -9.91 -22.28
C THR A 355 32.68 -11.39 -22.37
N ALA A 356 31.54 -11.80 -21.80
CA ALA A 356 31.07 -13.19 -21.86
C ALA A 356 30.83 -13.67 -23.31
N PHE A 357 30.36 -12.79 -24.20
CA PHE A 357 30.18 -13.11 -25.63
C PHE A 357 31.52 -13.17 -26.38
N GLN A 358 32.40 -12.19 -26.17
CA GLN A 358 33.67 -12.07 -26.88
C GLN A 358 34.65 -13.21 -26.57
N GLU A 359 34.49 -13.90 -25.43
CA GLU A 359 35.22 -15.13 -25.13
C GLU A 359 34.91 -16.29 -26.10
N LYS A 360 33.79 -16.20 -26.85
CA LYS A 360 33.32 -17.26 -27.76
C LYS A 360 33.25 -16.81 -29.22
N THR A 361 33.21 -15.51 -29.49
CA THR A 361 33.10 -15.02 -30.86
C THR A 361 33.71 -13.63 -31.07
N ASP A 362 34.35 -13.44 -32.21
CA ASP A 362 34.86 -12.13 -32.66
C ASP A 362 33.82 -11.34 -33.47
N LYS A 363 32.60 -11.87 -33.64
CA LYS A 363 31.52 -11.18 -34.36
C LYS A 363 31.14 -9.90 -33.63
N LYS A 364 30.94 -8.84 -34.41
CA LYS A 364 30.55 -7.51 -33.93
C LYS A 364 29.16 -7.16 -34.45
N GLN A 365 28.42 -6.35 -33.69
CA GLN A 365 27.14 -5.76 -34.12
C GLN A 365 26.13 -6.79 -34.68
N PHE A 366 26.10 -8.00 -34.13
CA PHE A 366 25.21 -9.07 -34.61
C PHE A 366 24.03 -9.32 -33.67
N CYS A 367 24.15 -8.98 -32.40
CA CYS A 367 23.11 -9.17 -31.39
C CYS A 367 22.43 -7.84 -31.08
N ALA A 368 21.11 -7.78 -31.24
CA ALA A 368 20.35 -6.60 -30.84
C ALA A 368 20.27 -6.53 -29.31
N ILE A 369 20.31 -5.33 -28.73
CA ILE A 369 20.15 -5.13 -27.29
C ILE A 369 19.04 -4.12 -27.00
N GLY A 370 18.32 -4.33 -25.90
CA GLY A 370 17.22 -3.45 -25.51
C GLY A 370 16.80 -3.59 -24.05
N SER A 371 15.87 -2.71 -23.65
CA SER A 371 15.23 -2.74 -22.32
C SER A 371 13.81 -2.20 -22.43
N VAL A 372 12.84 -2.98 -21.97
CA VAL A 372 11.43 -2.57 -21.94
C VAL A 372 11.14 -1.45 -20.94
N LYS A 373 12.07 -1.20 -20.00
CA LYS A 373 11.92 -0.13 -19.02
C LYS A 373 11.86 1.25 -19.68
N SER A 374 12.42 1.38 -20.88
CA SER A 374 12.27 2.58 -21.71
C SER A 374 10.83 2.85 -22.16
N ASN A 375 9.94 1.85 -22.17
CA ASN A 375 8.52 1.99 -22.53
C ASN A 375 7.61 2.15 -21.31
N ILE A 376 7.85 1.37 -20.25
CA ILE A 376 6.91 1.20 -19.13
C ILE A 376 7.50 1.58 -17.76
N GLY A 377 8.72 2.09 -17.73
CA GLY A 377 9.46 2.30 -16.49
C GLY A 377 9.97 0.99 -15.89
N HIS A 378 10.64 1.10 -14.75
CA HIS A 378 11.16 -0.04 -14.01
C HIS A 378 10.08 -0.61 -13.08
N THR A 379 9.49 -1.73 -13.51
CA THR A 379 8.43 -2.45 -12.75
C THR A 379 8.94 -3.29 -11.58
N SER A 380 10.08 -2.91 -10.99
CA SER A 380 10.74 -3.54 -9.83
C SER A 380 10.59 -5.07 -9.76
N ALA A 381 9.76 -5.61 -8.86
CA ALA A 381 9.63 -7.06 -8.67
C ALA A 381 9.09 -7.76 -9.93
N ALA A 382 8.26 -7.07 -10.73
CA ALA A 382 7.70 -7.57 -11.99
C ALA A 382 8.60 -7.31 -13.23
N ALA A 383 9.77 -6.68 -13.06
CA ALA A 383 10.63 -6.29 -14.19
C ALA A 383 11.13 -7.48 -15.02
N GLY A 384 11.54 -8.56 -14.35
CA GLY A 384 12.00 -9.77 -15.02
C GLY A 384 10.92 -10.40 -15.90
N VAL A 385 9.72 -10.62 -15.36
CA VAL A 385 8.61 -11.22 -16.11
C VAL A 385 8.11 -10.31 -17.24
N ALA A 386 8.13 -8.98 -17.08
CA ALA A 386 7.82 -8.04 -18.18
C ALA A 386 8.78 -8.19 -19.36
N SER A 387 10.09 -8.29 -19.08
CA SER A 387 11.12 -8.56 -20.08
C SER A 387 10.94 -9.93 -20.74
N VAL A 388 10.57 -10.97 -19.99
CA VAL A 388 10.24 -12.30 -20.54
C VAL A 388 9.05 -12.22 -21.49
N HIS A 389 7.95 -11.56 -21.11
CA HIS A 389 6.78 -11.39 -21.98
C HIS A 389 7.14 -10.66 -23.29
N LYS A 390 7.91 -9.57 -23.22
CA LYS A 390 8.41 -8.88 -24.42
C LYS A 390 9.19 -9.83 -25.33
N VAL A 391 10.11 -10.62 -24.78
CA VAL A 391 10.90 -11.58 -25.57
C VAL A 391 10.01 -12.63 -26.24
N LEU A 392 9.05 -13.21 -25.52
CA LEU A 392 8.14 -14.22 -26.06
C LEU A 392 7.24 -13.64 -27.15
N LEU A 393 6.73 -12.43 -26.97
CA LEU A 393 5.94 -11.73 -27.99
C LEU A 393 6.79 -11.41 -29.23
N CYS A 394 8.02 -10.93 -29.04
CA CYS A 394 8.97 -10.73 -30.15
C CYS A 394 9.25 -12.04 -30.92
N MET A 395 9.37 -13.18 -30.23
CA MET A 395 9.54 -14.50 -30.86
C MET A 395 8.28 -14.93 -31.63
N GLN A 396 7.11 -14.79 -31.02
CA GLN A 396 5.81 -15.14 -31.60
C GLN A 396 5.53 -14.34 -32.88
N HIS A 397 5.74 -13.03 -32.84
CA HIS A 397 5.55 -12.13 -33.98
C HIS A 397 6.76 -12.05 -34.91
N GLN A 398 7.87 -12.68 -34.54
CA GLN A 398 9.12 -12.69 -35.31
C GLN A 398 9.64 -11.28 -35.61
N GLN A 399 9.48 -10.37 -34.66
CA GLN A 399 9.83 -8.96 -34.78
C GLN A 399 10.54 -8.50 -33.51
N LEU A 400 11.51 -7.59 -33.66
CA LEU A 400 12.10 -6.83 -32.56
C LEU A 400 11.41 -5.48 -32.47
N VAL A 401 11.25 -4.98 -31.24
CA VAL A 401 10.57 -3.70 -30.92
C VAL A 401 11.58 -2.67 -30.37
N PRO A 402 11.34 -1.36 -30.54
CA PRO A 402 12.28 -0.33 -30.17
C PRO A 402 12.55 -0.25 -28.66
N THR A 403 13.79 0.05 -28.29
CA THR A 403 14.19 0.64 -27.02
C THR A 403 14.18 2.15 -27.18
N LEU A 404 13.41 2.83 -26.34
CA LEU A 404 13.18 4.26 -26.45
C LEU A 404 14.33 5.07 -25.83
N HIS A 405 14.32 6.37 -26.13
CA HIS A 405 15.19 7.39 -25.54
C HIS A 405 16.71 7.20 -25.76
N PHE A 406 17.09 6.33 -26.69
CA PHE A 406 18.48 6.19 -27.14
C PHE A 406 18.76 7.12 -28.33
N LYS A 407 19.68 8.07 -28.13
CA LYS A 407 20.15 9.05 -29.13
C LYS A 407 21.65 8.92 -29.38
N GLU A 408 22.45 8.90 -28.32
CA GLU A 408 23.91 8.79 -28.38
C GLU A 408 24.39 7.61 -27.52
N PRO A 409 25.28 6.75 -28.02
CA PRO A 409 25.79 5.64 -27.23
C PRO A 409 26.56 6.13 -26.00
N ASN A 410 26.39 5.42 -24.88
CA ASN A 410 27.14 5.70 -23.66
C ASN A 410 28.66 5.67 -23.87
N GLU A 411 29.36 6.73 -23.47
CA GLU A 411 30.81 6.92 -23.70
C GLU A 411 31.68 5.91 -22.96
N HIS A 412 31.14 5.25 -21.94
CA HIS A 412 31.85 4.24 -21.15
C HIS A 412 31.79 2.83 -21.76
N PHE A 413 31.15 2.65 -22.92
CA PHE A 413 31.08 1.37 -23.63
C PHE A 413 31.30 1.52 -25.15
N ASP A 414 32.24 0.75 -25.70
CA ASP A 414 32.53 0.73 -27.14
C ASP A 414 31.56 -0.17 -27.90
N PHE A 415 30.38 0.36 -28.21
CA PHE A 415 29.38 -0.35 -29.02
C PHE A 415 29.96 -0.84 -30.34
N LYS A 416 30.69 0.00 -31.08
CA LYS A 416 31.21 -0.29 -32.42
C LYS A 416 32.06 -1.57 -32.48
N ASN A 417 32.84 -1.84 -31.43
CA ASN A 417 33.66 -3.04 -31.35
C ASN A 417 33.06 -4.17 -30.49
N SER A 418 31.82 -4.01 -30.04
CA SER A 418 31.09 -5.01 -29.27
C SER A 418 30.19 -5.91 -30.15
N PRO A 419 29.70 -7.04 -29.61
CA PRO A 419 28.65 -7.85 -30.21
C PRO A 419 27.32 -7.12 -30.43
N PHE A 420 27.06 -6.03 -29.69
CA PHE A 420 25.73 -5.49 -29.48
C PHE A 420 25.45 -4.18 -30.21
N TYR A 421 24.22 -3.99 -30.66
CA TYR A 421 23.72 -2.70 -31.13
C TYR A 421 22.31 -2.46 -30.60
N VAL A 422 22.01 -1.22 -30.21
CA VAL A 422 20.71 -0.90 -29.60
C VAL A 422 19.61 -0.91 -30.65
N ASN A 423 18.55 -1.66 -30.41
CA ASN A 423 17.41 -1.72 -31.33
C ASN A 423 16.46 -0.54 -31.10
N THR A 424 16.47 0.46 -31.98
CA THR A 424 15.65 1.69 -31.83
C THR A 424 14.41 1.73 -32.71
N GLN A 425 14.12 0.67 -33.46
CA GLN A 425 12.98 0.59 -34.37
C GLN A 425 12.35 -0.80 -34.40
N THR A 426 11.07 -0.87 -34.74
CA THR A 426 10.41 -2.14 -35.02
C THR A 426 10.94 -2.72 -36.32
N ARG A 427 11.37 -3.99 -36.32
CA ARG A 427 11.88 -4.67 -37.53
C ARG A 427 11.75 -6.18 -37.44
N PRO A 428 11.81 -6.91 -38.57
CA PRO A 428 11.87 -8.36 -38.56
C PRO A 428 13.01 -8.88 -37.69
N TRP A 429 12.74 -9.93 -36.94
CA TRP A 429 13.77 -10.69 -36.22
C TRP A 429 14.26 -11.82 -37.12
N ASP A 430 15.11 -11.49 -38.07
CA ASP A 430 15.70 -12.46 -38.98
C ASP A 430 16.77 -13.27 -38.25
N ALA A 431 16.60 -14.60 -38.20
CA ALA A 431 17.55 -15.49 -37.52
C ALA A 431 17.94 -16.66 -38.44
N VAL A 432 19.26 -16.90 -38.53
CA VAL A 432 19.86 -18.02 -39.27
C VAL A 432 19.83 -19.31 -38.43
N SER A 433 19.77 -19.16 -37.10
CA SER A 433 19.58 -20.19 -36.07
C SER A 433 18.20 -20.01 -35.42
N PRO A 434 17.77 -20.89 -34.49
CA PRO A 434 16.59 -20.59 -33.66
C PRO A 434 16.72 -19.20 -33.03
N ARG A 435 15.61 -18.45 -32.98
CA ARG A 435 15.60 -17.14 -32.33
C ARG A 435 15.88 -17.36 -30.85
N ARG A 436 17.03 -16.87 -30.40
CA ARG A 436 17.48 -16.94 -29.01
C ARG A 436 17.66 -15.55 -28.45
N ALA A 437 17.16 -15.34 -27.24
CA ALA A 437 17.39 -14.15 -26.46
C ALA A 437 17.88 -14.47 -25.07
N CYS A 438 18.72 -13.61 -24.51
CA CYS A 438 18.96 -13.61 -23.07
C CYS A 438 18.15 -12.51 -22.38
N VAL A 439 17.78 -12.76 -21.12
CA VAL A 439 17.06 -11.83 -20.25
C VAL A 439 17.82 -11.66 -18.95
N SER A 440 18.18 -10.43 -18.58
CA SER A 440 18.86 -10.11 -17.32
C SER A 440 17.98 -9.26 -16.41
N SER A 441 18.02 -9.53 -15.10
CA SER A 441 17.51 -8.60 -14.09
C SER A 441 18.38 -8.61 -12.83
N PHE A 442 18.76 -7.41 -12.36
CA PHE A 442 19.71 -7.23 -11.27
C PHE A 442 19.06 -6.42 -10.15
N GLY A 443 18.97 -7.01 -8.96
CA GLY A 443 18.44 -6.34 -7.77
C GLY A 443 19.46 -5.37 -7.20
N PHE A 444 19.02 -4.21 -6.69
CA PHE A 444 19.91 -3.26 -6.02
C PHE A 444 20.53 -3.81 -4.72
N SER A 445 20.07 -4.96 -4.21
CA SER A 445 20.74 -5.72 -3.13
C SER A 445 21.94 -6.55 -3.63
N GLY A 446 22.20 -6.52 -4.93
CA GLY A 446 23.25 -7.26 -5.63
C GLY A 446 22.86 -8.66 -6.07
N THR A 447 21.59 -9.07 -5.94
CA THR A 447 21.13 -10.38 -6.44
C THR A 447 20.87 -10.31 -7.94
N ASN A 448 21.63 -11.07 -8.72
CA ASN A 448 21.53 -11.10 -10.17
C ASN A 448 20.82 -12.35 -10.65
N ALA A 449 19.99 -12.21 -11.69
CA ALA A 449 19.33 -13.31 -12.38
C ALA A 449 19.50 -13.17 -13.89
N HIS A 450 19.70 -14.29 -14.58
CA HIS A 450 19.88 -14.33 -16.03
C HIS A 450 19.25 -15.60 -16.63
N LEU A 451 18.51 -15.44 -17.72
CA LEU A 451 17.86 -16.52 -18.47
C LEU A 451 18.26 -16.48 -19.95
N VAL A 452 18.19 -17.62 -20.62
CA VAL A 452 18.26 -17.75 -22.08
C VAL A 452 16.99 -18.46 -22.57
N ILE A 453 16.27 -17.80 -23.47
CA ILE A 453 15.01 -18.28 -24.06
C ILE A 453 15.24 -18.53 -25.54
N GLU A 454 14.73 -19.66 -26.02
CA GLU A 454 14.71 -20.06 -27.43
C GLU A 454 13.27 -20.16 -27.94
N ALA A 455 13.03 -19.71 -29.16
CA ALA A 455 11.75 -19.91 -29.84
C ALA A 455 11.51 -21.41 -30.09
N TYR A 456 10.33 -21.90 -29.72
CA TYR A 456 9.93 -23.27 -30.01
C TYR A 456 9.72 -23.48 -31.53
N ASP A 457 10.13 -24.65 -32.05
CA ASP A 457 10.10 -24.90 -33.49
C ASP A 457 8.67 -25.00 -34.05
N ALA A 458 8.23 -23.93 -34.70
CA ALA A 458 6.93 -23.85 -35.36
C ALA A 458 6.73 -24.91 -36.45
N LYS A 459 7.78 -25.56 -36.98
CA LYS A 459 7.63 -26.70 -37.91
C LYS A 459 7.22 -27.97 -37.19
N LYS A 460 7.63 -28.18 -35.94
CA LYS A 460 7.09 -29.26 -35.09
C LYS A 460 5.61 -29.01 -34.79
N GLU A 461 5.22 -27.75 -34.55
CA GLU A 461 3.80 -27.39 -34.41
C GLU A 461 3.00 -27.58 -35.71
N ARG A 462 3.55 -27.18 -36.87
CA ARG A 462 2.88 -27.24 -38.19
C ARG A 462 2.92 -28.61 -38.88
N ALA A 463 3.78 -29.53 -38.45
CA ALA A 463 3.88 -30.87 -39.05
C ALA A 463 2.64 -31.75 -38.80
N ARG A 464 1.74 -31.33 -37.92
CA ARG A 464 0.46 -31.99 -37.69
C ARG A 464 -0.55 -31.55 -38.74
N ARG A 465 -1.18 -32.52 -39.41
CA ARG A 465 -2.21 -32.25 -40.43
C ARG A 465 -3.31 -31.40 -39.79
N PRO A 466 -3.70 -30.25 -40.36
CA PRO A 466 -4.90 -29.56 -39.94
C PRO A 466 -6.05 -30.56 -39.98
N VAL A 467 -6.76 -30.71 -38.87
CA VAL A 467 -8.04 -31.39 -38.92
C VAL A 467 -8.92 -30.51 -39.81
N THR A 468 -9.26 -31.00 -41.00
CA THR A 468 -10.03 -30.22 -41.97
C THR A 468 -11.44 -29.97 -41.43
N ASP A 469 -11.94 -28.74 -41.59
CA ASP A 469 -13.34 -28.34 -41.32
C ASP A 469 -14.37 -29.04 -42.23
N ALA A 470 -13.97 -30.08 -42.97
CA ALA A 470 -14.77 -30.72 -44.00
C ALA A 470 -15.96 -31.50 -43.39
N GLY A 471 -17.12 -30.84 -43.34
CA GLY A 471 -18.43 -31.48 -43.35
C GLY A 471 -19.09 -31.77 -42.00
N ARG A 472 -18.58 -31.25 -40.87
CA ARG A 472 -19.24 -31.36 -39.56
C ARG A 472 -19.25 -30.01 -38.82
N PRO A 473 -20.41 -29.52 -38.34
CA PRO A 473 -20.48 -28.32 -37.51
C PRO A 473 -19.64 -28.47 -36.23
N ALA A 474 -18.97 -27.41 -35.80
CA ALA A 474 -18.25 -27.32 -34.53
C ALA A 474 -19.16 -26.65 -33.47
N LEU A 475 -19.18 -27.18 -32.25
CA LEU A 475 -19.99 -26.63 -31.16
C LEU A 475 -19.22 -25.54 -30.42
N PHE A 476 -19.59 -24.29 -30.64
CA PHE A 476 -19.07 -23.16 -29.87
C PHE A 476 -19.75 -23.10 -28.51
N VAL A 477 -18.96 -22.90 -27.45
CA VAL A 477 -19.46 -22.70 -26.08
C VAL A 477 -18.75 -21.54 -25.42
N LEU A 478 -19.46 -20.78 -24.59
CA LEU A 478 -18.91 -19.73 -23.76
C LEU A 478 -19.66 -19.70 -22.43
N SER A 479 -18.98 -19.43 -21.33
CA SER A 479 -19.66 -19.31 -20.03
C SER A 479 -19.04 -18.28 -19.11
N ALA A 480 -19.85 -17.73 -18.21
CA ALA A 480 -19.42 -16.76 -17.20
C ALA A 480 -20.23 -16.87 -15.89
N LYS A 481 -19.70 -16.30 -14.80
CA LYS A 481 -20.41 -16.21 -13.50
C LYS A 481 -21.65 -15.30 -13.55
N THR A 482 -21.68 -14.31 -14.44
CA THR A 482 -22.78 -13.34 -14.58
C THR A 482 -23.15 -13.13 -16.06
N GLU A 483 -24.36 -12.64 -16.31
CA GLU A 483 -24.81 -12.27 -17.66
C GLU A 483 -23.93 -11.16 -18.26
N LYS A 484 -23.56 -10.14 -17.45
CA LYS A 484 -22.72 -9.02 -17.87
C LYS A 484 -21.35 -9.51 -18.34
N GLN A 485 -20.72 -10.41 -17.59
CA GLN A 485 -19.44 -11.00 -17.94
C GLN A 485 -19.58 -11.88 -19.19
N LEU A 486 -20.68 -12.63 -19.37
CA LEU A 486 -20.91 -13.42 -20.57
C LEU A 486 -21.01 -12.55 -21.83
N LYS A 487 -21.71 -11.41 -21.74
CA LYS A 487 -21.78 -10.42 -22.83
C LYS A 487 -20.40 -9.81 -23.13
N GLY A 488 -19.67 -9.38 -22.11
CA GLY A 488 -18.30 -8.89 -22.27
C GLY A 488 -17.38 -9.94 -22.91
N TYR A 489 -17.52 -11.21 -22.52
CA TYR A 489 -16.69 -12.28 -23.05
C TYR A 489 -17.02 -12.56 -24.52
N ALA A 490 -18.31 -12.55 -24.89
CA ALA A 490 -18.73 -12.69 -26.28
C ALA A 490 -18.18 -11.57 -27.18
N ASP A 491 -18.12 -10.33 -26.67
CA ASP A 491 -17.57 -9.19 -27.39
C ASP A 491 -16.06 -9.32 -27.61
N ILE A 492 -15.30 -9.65 -26.56
CA ILE A 492 -13.85 -9.92 -26.65
C ILE A 492 -13.57 -11.06 -27.64
N MET A 493 -14.35 -12.15 -27.58
CA MET A 493 -14.19 -13.28 -28.50
C MET A 493 -14.50 -12.88 -29.96
N LYS A 494 -15.49 -12.01 -30.18
CA LYS A 494 -15.84 -11.48 -31.50
C LYS A 494 -14.70 -10.62 -32.07
N GLU A 495 -14.15 -9.71 -31.27
CA GLU A 495 -13.01 -8.86 -31.66
C GLU A 495 -11.78 -9.69 -31.99
N TRP A 496 -11.43 -10.64 -31.11
CA TRP A 496 -10.31 -11.54 -31.34
C TRP A 496 -10.51 -12.36 -32.62
N MET A 497 -11.69 -12.96 -32.81
CA MET A 497 -12.03 -13.73 -34.01
C MET A 497 -11.90 -12.89 -35.29
N ALA A 498 -12.29 -11.60 -35.24
CA ALA A 498 -12.16 -10.71 -36.38
C ALA A 498 -10.70 -10.53 -36.83
N LEU A 499 -9.76 -10.45 -35.88
CA LEU A 499 -8.32 -10.28 -36.13
C LEU A 499 -7.60 -11.56 -36.61
N GLN A 500 -8.13 -12.75 -36.33
CA GLN A 500 -7.48 -14.01 -36.74
C GLN A 500 -7.72 -14.34 -38.21
N ALA A 501 -6.68 -14.49 -39.02
CA ALA A 501 -6.81 -14.86 -40.44
C ALA A 501 -7.21 -16.34 -40.62
N ASP A 502 -6.50 -17.27 -39.99
CA ASP A 502 -6.56 -18.72 -40.25
C ASP A 502 -6.76 -19.54 -38.96
N VAL A 503 -7.76 -19.19 -38.13
CA VAL A 503 -8.05 -19.96 -36.90
C VAL A 503 -8.69 -21.30 -37.23
N ASN A 504 -8.19 -22.40 -36.64
CA ASN A 504 -8.83 -23.71 -36.72
C ASN A 504 -10.02 -23.75 -35.73
N LEU A 505 -11.24 -23.92 -36.25
CA LEU A 505 -12.44 -23.88 -35.43
C LEU A 505 -12.57 -25.08 -34.48
N LYS A 506 -12.06 -26.26 -34.87
CA LYS A 506 -12.06 -27.43 -33.99
C LYS A 506 -11.13 -27.24 -32.81
N ASP A 507 -9.92 -26.74 -33.01
CA ASP A 507 -8.99 -26.42 -31.92
C ASP A 507 -9.56 -25.33 -30.99
N MET A 508 -10.19 -24.30 -31.56
CA MET A 508 -10.84 -23.25 -30.78
C MET A 508 -11.98 -23.80 -29.91
N THR A 509 -12.92 -24.51 -30.52
CA THR A 509 -14.06 -25.08 -29.78
C THR A 509 -13.60 -26.12 -28.76
N TYR A 510 -12.59 -26.92 -29.09
CA TYR A 510 -11.97 -27.87 -28.16
C TYR A 510 -11.38 -27.17 -26.93
N THR A 511 -10.69 -26.04 -27.14
CA THR A 511 -10.15 -25.22 -26.06
C THR A 511 -11.25 -24.63 -25.19
N LEU A 512 -12.33 -24.09 -25.79
CA LEU A 512 -13.46 -23.54 -25.04
C LEU A 512 -14.20 -24.61 -24.22
N GLN A 513 -14.23 -25.84 -24.72
CA GLN A 513 -14.91 -26.97 -24.10
C GLN A 513 -14.08 -27.61 -22.97
N THR A 514 -12.79 -27.84 -23.20
CA THR A 514 -11.92 -28.63 -22.31
C THR A 514 -10.93 -27.80 -21.49
N GLY A 515 -10.58 -26.60 -21.97
CA GLY A 515 -9.61 -25.69 -21.35
C GLY A 515 -10.21 -24.47 -20.66
N ARG A 516 -11.54 -24.40 -20.52
CA ARG A 516 -12.25 -23.33 -19.80
C ARG A 516 -13.25 -23.91 -18.80
N GLU A 517 -13.39 -23.25 -17.65
CA GLU A 517 -14.38 -23.66 -16.64
C GLU A 517 -15.80 -23.41 -17.14
N ALA A 518 -16.69 -24.40 -16.98
CA ALA A 518 -18.11 -24.24 -17.27
C ALA A 518 -18.84 -23.52 -16.11
N MET A 519 -19.14 -22.24 -16.30
CA MET A 519 -19.80 -21.37 -15.32
C MET A 519 -21.32 -21.34 -15.48
N ASP A 520 -22.01 -20.46 -14.76
CA ASP A 520 -23.45 -20.56 -14.54
C ASP A 520 -24.28 -19.94 -15.68
N TYR A 521 -23.78 -18.87 -16.32
CA TYR A 521 -24.37 -18.30 -17.53
C TYR A 521 -23.66 -18.90 -18.74
N ARG A 522 -24.41 -19.50 -19.66
CA ARG A 522 -23.88 -20.30 -20.76
C ARG A 522 -24.46 -19.83 -22.09
N LEU A 523 -23.60 -19.75 -23.10
CA LEU A 523 -23.91 -19.49 -24.50
C LEU A 523 -23.39 -20.66 -25.33
N ALA A 524 -24.17 -21.16 -26.27
CA ALA A 524 -23.72 -22.19 -27.20
C ALA A 524 -24.44 -22.10 -28.55
N PHE A 525 -23.75 -22.47 -29.62
CA PHE A 525 -24.29 -22.56 -30.97
C PHE A 525 -23.37 -23.39 -31.88
N TRP A 526 -23.94 -23.98 -32.92
CA TRP A 526 -23.19 -24.73 -33.93
C TRP A 526 -22.71 -23.81 -35.06
N VAL A 527 -21.47 -24.00 -35.51
CA VAL A 527 -20.85 -23.20 -36.60
C VAL A 527 -20.08 -24.08 -37.58
N ASP A 528 -20.03 -23.64 -38.83
CA ASP A 528 -19.26 -24.27 -39.92
C ASP A 528 -18.16 -23.35 -40.47
N GLY A 529 -17.97 -22.16 -39.88
CA GLY A 529 -17.03 -21.16 -40.37
C GLY A 529 -16.85 -19.97 -39.44
N LYS A 530 -15.72 -19.25 -39.60
CA LYS A 530 -15.44 -17.99 -38.89
C LYS A 530 -16.58 -16.97 -39.02
N ARG A 531 -17.19 -16.88 -40.21
CA ARG A 531 -18.30 -15.94 -40.46
C ARG A 531 -19.51 -16.27 -39.60
N ALA A 532 -19.89 -17.54 -39.51
CA ALA A 532 -20.99 -18.01 -38.66
C ALA A 532 -20.75 -17.69 -37.18
N VAL A 533 -19.50 -17.82 -36.69
CA VAL A 533 -19.15 -17.41 -35.31
C VAL A 533 -19.37 -15.91 -35.10
N LEU A 534 -18.87 -15.07 -36.01
CA LEU A 534 -19.02 -13.61 -35.90
C LEU A 534 -20.50 -13.18 -35.95
N ASP A 535 -21.28 -13.78 -36.84
CA ASP A 535 -22.71 -13.47 -36.98
C ASP A 535 -23.49 -13.89 -35.73
N MET A 536 -23.24 -15.09 -35.17
CA MET A 536 -23.89 -15.56 -33.94
C MET A 536 -23.51 -14.73 -32.71
N LEU A 537 -22.24 -14.36 -32.54
CA LEU A 537 -21.80 -13.48 -31.45
C LEU A 537 -22.42 -12.08 -31.59
N THR A 538 -22.51 -11.56 -32.82
CA THR A 538 -23.15 -10.25 -33.08
C THR A 538 -24.64 -10.28 -32.75
N ALA A 539 -25.35 -11.33 -33.18
CA ALA A 539 -26.75 -11.52 -32.87
C ALA A 539 -26.99 -11.58 -31.34
N TYR A 540 -26.17 -12.37 -30.62
CA TYR A 540 -26.23 -12.44 -29.15
C TYR A 540 -26.04 -11.07 -28.49
N LEU A 541 -25.04 -10.30 -28.93
CA LEU A 541 -24.75 -8.97 -28.38
C LEU A 541 -25.86 -7.96 -28.67
N ASN A 542 -26.55 -8.09 -29.80
CA ASN A 542 -27.72 -7.28 -30.17
C ASN A 542 -29.01 -7.70 -29.44
N GLY A 543 -29.00 -8.80 -28.67
CA GLY A 543 -30.19 -9.36 -28.04
C GLY A 543 -31.11 -10.10 -29.01
N GLU A 544 -30.58 -10.53 -30.15
CA GLU A 544 -31.28 -11.36 -31.14
C GLU A 544 -31.15 -12.85 -30.75
N HIS A 545 -32.17 -13.64 -31.12
CA HIS A 545 -32.23 -15.07 -30.83
C HIS A 545 -32.45 -15.88 -32.11
N PRO A 546 -31.44 -15.97 -33.00
CA PRO A 546 -31.54 -16.78 -34.21
C PRO A 546 -31.64 -18.27 -33.89
N ASP A 547 -32.19 -19.05 -34.81
CA ASP A 547 -32.29 -20.50 -34.68
C ASP A 547 -30.91 -21.13 -34.43
N GLY A 548 -30.80 -22.01 -33.43
CA GLY A 548 -29.55 -22.67 -33.03
C GLY A 548 -28.67 -21.90 -32.04
N LEU A 549 -29.08 -20.69 -31.62
CA LEU A 549 -28.44 -19.96 -30.53
C LEU A 549 -29.09 -20.32 -29.19
N HIS A 550 -28.29 -20.87 -28.27
CA HIS A 550 -28.75 -21.34 -26.98
C HIS A 550 -28.12 -20.51 -25.85
N ILE A 551 -28.97 -20.01 -24.94
CA ILE A 551 -28.54 -19.31 -23.72
C ILE A 551 -29.18 -20.02 -22.53
N SER A 552 -28.41 -20.24 -21.46
CA SER A 552 -28.95 -20.75 -20.20
C SER A 552 -28.34 -20.08 -18.97
N HIS A 553 -29.08 -20.12 -17.86
CA HIS A 553 -28.63 -19.72 -16.55
C HIS A 553 -28.87 -20.88 -15.56
N VAL A 554 -27.80 -21.49 -15.09
CA VAL A 554 -27.79 -22.63 -14.18
C VAL A 554 -27.97 -22.15 -12.72
N LYS A 555 -29.18 -22.29 -12.17
CA LYS A 555 -29.50 -21.84 -10.79
C LYS A 555 -29.19 -22.86 -9.69
N LYS A 556 -29.10 -24.15 -10.02
CA LYS A 556 -28.76 -25.24 -9.07
C LYS A 556 -27.93 -26.29 -9.78
N ARG A 557 -26.66 -26.45 -9.37
CA ARG A 557 -25.84 -27.58 -9.78
C ARG A 557 -26.37 -28.83 -9.10
N LYS A 558 -26.86 -29.80 -9.87
CA LYS A 558 -27.07 -31.16 -9.34
C LYS A 558 -25.67 -31.70 -9.04
N GLY A 559 -25.42 -32.14 -7.80
CA GLY A 559 -24.09 -32.52 -7.32
C GLY A 559 -23.34 -33.40 -8.31
N GLN A 560 -22.00 -33.24 -8.36
CA GLN A 560 -21.08 -33.93 -9.27
C GLN A 560 -21.46 -35.40 -9.43
N ARG A 561 -22.15 -35.70 -10.54
CA ARG A 561 -22.27 -37.07 -11.05
C ARG A 561 -21.11 -37.25 -12.02
N ASN A 562 -20.57 -38.47 -12.08
CA ASN A 562 -19.64 -38.87 -13.14
C ASN A 562 -20.16 -38.38 -14.50
N PRO A 563 -19.29 -37.87 -15.40
CA PRO A 563 -19.70 -37.38 -16.71
C PRO A 563 -20.59 -38.43 -17.35
N SER A 564 -21.82 -38.04 -17.68
CA SER A 564 -22.75 -38.96 -18.34
C SER A 564 -22.19 -39.29 -19.72
N ARG A 565 -21.81 -40.55 -19.94
CA ARG A 565 -21.34 -41.06 -21.25
C ARG A 565 -22.51 -41.13 -22.23
N HIS A 566 -22.96 -39.99 -22.71
CA HIS A 566 -23.91 -39.88 -23.81
C HIS A 566 -23.13 -39.65 -25.11
N THR A 567 -23.49 -40.39 -26.16
CA THR A 567 -22.77 -40.38 -27.44
C THR A 567 -23.35 -39.41 -28.47
N ASP A 568 -24.48 -38.78 -28.15
CA ASP A 568 -25.19 -37.86 -29.04
C ASP A 568 -24.83 -36.39 -28.74
N PRO A 569 -24.35 -35.61 -29.73
CA PRO A 569 -23.97 -34.21 -29.55
C PRO A 569 -25.07 -33.29 -29.01
N GLU A 570 -26.33 -33.47 -29.43
CA GLU A 570 -27.45 -32.63 -28.98
C GLU A 570 -27.80 -32.88 -27.51
N THR A 571 -27.73 -34.15 -27.08
CA THR A 571 -27.86 -34.52 -25.68
C THR A 571 -26.71 -33.93 -24.85
N LEU A 572 -25.47 -33.95 -25.34
CA LEU A 572 -24.33 -33.33 -24.66
C LEU A 572 -24.53 -31.82 -24.47
N LEU A 573 -24.93 -31.11 -25.53
CA LEU A 573 -25.27 -29.69 -25.47
C LEU A 573 -26.38 -29.43 -24.44
N SER A 574 -27.48 -30.19 -24.49
CA SER A 574 -28.61 -30.03 -23.56
C SER A 574 -28.22 -30.26 -22.10
N ARG A 575 -27.35 -31.25 -21.83
CA ARG A 575 -26.81 -31.55 -20.50
C ARG A 575 -25.90 -30.42 -20.00
N TRP A 576 -25.01 -29.93 -20.86
CA TRP A 576 -24.16 -28.80 -20.54
C TRP A 576 -25.00 -27.55 -20.28
N LEU A 577 -25.99 -27.22 -21.09
CA LEU A 577 -26.89 -26.08 -20.80
C LEU A 577 -27.66 -26.24 -19.49
N ALA A 578 -27.94 -27.47 -19.06
CA ALA A 578 -28.59 -27.78 -17.78
C ALA A 578 -27.65 -27.70 -16.56
N GLY A 579 -26.33 -27.54 -16.76
CA GLY A 579 -25.34 -27.45 -15.69
C GLY A 579 -24.64 -28.76 -15.33
N ASP A 580 -24.85 -29.83 -16.09
CA ASP A 580 -24.18 -31.12 -15.86
C ASP A 580 -22.73 -31.09 -16.40
N SER A 581 -21.86 -31.95 -15.84
CA SER A 581 -20.52 -32.20 -16.38
C SER A 581 -20.61 -33.16 -17.58
N VAL A 582 -19.91 -32.84 -18.66
CA VAL A 582 -19.99 -33.55 -19.94
C VAL A 582 -18.60 -33.94 -20.43
N ASP A 583 -18.53 -35.08 -21.15
CA ASP A 583 -17.30 -35.54 -21.78
C ASP A 583 -17.25 -35.05 -23.25
N TRP A 584 -16.48 -33.99 -23.48
CA TRP A 584 -16.33 -33.39 -24.80
C TRP A 584 -15.55 -34.26 -25.80
N GLN A 585 -14.78 -35.25 -25.34
CA GLN A 585 -13.97 -36.12 -26.21
C GLN A 585 -14.83 -36.88 -27.22
N VAL A 586 -16.10 -37.11 -26.89
CA VAL A 586 -17.10 -37.74 -27.77
C VAL A 586 -17.26 -37.00 -29.11
N LEU A 587 -17.08 -35.67 -29.14
CA LEU A 587 -17.24 -34.87 -30.35
C LEU A 587 -16.08 -35.04 -31.35
N TYR A 588 -14.94 -35.54 -30.89
CA TYR A 588 -13.70 -35.56 -31.68
C TYR A 588 -13.36 -36.95 -32.24
N GLN A 589 -14.00 -38.03 -31.80
CA GLN A 589 -14.02 -39.37 -32.44
C GLN A 589 -12.66 -39.89 -32.97
N GLY A 590 -11.54 -39.64 -32.28
CA GLY A 590 -10.19 -40.07 -32.68
C GLY A 590 -9.39 -39.05 -33.48
N GLU A 591 -9.91 -37.86 -33.71
CA GLU A 591 -9.12 -36.67 -34.04
C GLU A 591 -8.40 -36.16 -32.77
N GLU A 592 -7.20 -35.61 -32.93
CA GLU A 592 -6.40 -35.03 -31.84
C GLU A 592 -6.39 -33.49 -31.97
N PRO A 593 -7.49 -32.78 -31.65
CA PRO A 593 -7.48 -31.33 -31.57
C PRO A 593 -6.52 -30.88 -30.47
N ARG A 594 -5.97 -29.68 -30.62
CA ARG A 594 -5.06 -29.10 -29.62
C ARG A 594 -5.70 -27.92 -28.91
N ARG A 595 -5.23 -27.67 -27.69
CA ARG A 595 -5.53 -26.42 -26.98
C ARG A 595 -4.76 -25.29 -27.65
N ILE A 596 -5.48 -24.23 -28.03
CA ILE A 596 -4.91 -23.00 -28.59
C ILE A 596 -5.12 -21.83 -27.63
N ARG A 597 -4.37 -20.76 -27.85
CA ARG A 597 -4.52 -19.52 -27.08
C ARG A 597 -5.82 -18.84 -27.46
N LEU A 598 -6.63 -18.50 -26.47
CA LEU A 598 -7.90 -17.80 -26.62
C LEU A 598 -8.01 -16.72 -25.54
N PRO A 599 -8.75 -15.63 -25.80
CA PRO A 599 -8.97 -14.58 -24.82
C PRO A 599 -9.39 -15.11 -23.44
N GLY A 600 -8.86 -14.46 -22.41
CA GLY A 600 -9.11 -14.77 -21.01
C GLY A 600 -10.50 -14.32 -20.52
N TYR A 601 -10.82 -14.67 -19.28
CA TYR A 601 -12.10 -14.33 -18.66
C TYR A 601 -12.21 -12.83 -18.34
N PRO A 602 -13.30 -12.12 -18.69
CA PRO A 602 -13.45 -10.71 -18.37
C PRO A 602 -13.98 -10.50 -16.95
N PHE A 603 -13.07 -10.52 -15.97
CA PHE A 603 -13.40 -10.25 -14.56
C PHE A 603 -14.21 -8.97 -14.39
N ALA A 604 -15.12 -8.97 -13.40
CA ALA A 604 -15.79 -7.75 -12.99
C ALA A 604 -14.76 -6.71 -12.51
N LYS A 605 -14.90 -5.48 -13.01
CA LYS A 605 -14.08 -4.32 -12.60
C LYS A 605 -14.79 -3.55 -11.47
N GLU A 606 -14.99 -4.21 -10.34
CA GLU A 606 -15.59 -3.58 -9.16
C GLU A 606 -14.49 -2.92 -8.32
N HIS A 607 -14.74 -1.70 -7.85
CA HIS A 607 -13.73 -0.90 -7.17
C HIS A 607 -13.66 -1.27 -5.69
N TYR A 608 -12.50 -1.80 -5.27
CA TYR A 608 -12.18 -2.13 -3.89
C TYR A 608 -10.93 -1.36 -3.47
N TRP A 609 -11.10 -0.47 -2.51
CA TRP A 609 -10.01 0.33 -1.96
C TRP A 609 -10.27 0.53 -0.48
N LEU A 610 -9.22 0.88 0.26
CA LEU A 610 -9.37 1.34 1.64
C LEU A 610 -10.43 2.46 1.66
N PRO A 611 -11.41 2.40 2.58
CA PRO A 611 -12.49 3.36 2.59
C PRO A 611 -11.93 4.78 2.66
N GLU A 612 -12.41 5.66 1.78
CA GLU A 612 -12.05 7.07 1.85
C GLU A 612 -12.48 7.62 3.22
N GLN A 613 -11.55 8.25 3.93
CA GLN A 613 -11.88 9.13 5.06
C GLN A 613 -12.53 10.41 4.54
N SER A 614 -13.73 10.27 3.97
CA SER A 614 -14.66 11.36 3.73
C SER A 614 -15.53 11.52 4.99
N GLY A 615 -14.87 11.94 6.07
CA GLY A 615 -15.44 12.06 7.41
C GLY A 615 -14.33 11.99 8.47
N PRO A 616 -14.52 12.55 9.67
CA PRO A 616 -13.54 12.41 10.74
C PRO A 616 -13.21 10.93 10.89
N ILE A 617 -11.91 10.61 10.97
CA ILE A 617 -11.39 9.29 11.35
C ILE A 617 -12.36 8.70 12.38
N PRO A 618 -12.92 7.49 12.19
CA PRO A 618 -13.53 6.81 13.32
C PRO A 618 -12.38 6.53 14.26
N SER A 619 -12.11 7.48 15.15
CA SER A 619 -11.24 7.27 16.28
C SER A 619 -11.73 5.99 16.92
N THR A 620 -10.79 5.14 17.35
CA THR A 620 -11.05 4.29 18.51
C THR A 620 -11.85 5.13 19.49
N ARG A 621 -13.17 4.91 19.57
CA ARG A 621 -14.17 5.91 19.99
C ARG A 621 -13.67 6.64 21.24
N THR A 622 -12.98 7.76 21.04
CA THR A 622 -12.28 8.44 22.14
C THR A 622 -13.39 9.00 22.99
N LEU A 623 -13.42 8.64 24.28
CA LEU A 623 -14.54 9.02 25.13
C LEU A 623 -14.71 10.54 25.15
N HIS A 624 -13.60 11.28 25.09
CA HIS A 624 -13.50 12.73 25.04
C HIS A 624 -12.09 13.15 24.55
N PRO A 625 -11.88 14.35 23.95
CA PRO A 625 -10.56 14.77 23.43
C PRO A 625 -9.40 14.72 24.44
N LEU A 626 -9.72 14.94 25.72
CA LEU A 626 -8.77 14.88 26.84
C LEU A 626 -8.91 13.63 27.72
N VAL A 627 -9.84 12.73 27.41
CA VAL A 627 -10.06 11.45 28.13
C VAL A 627 -10.31 10.35 27.10
N HIS A 628 -9.26 9.66 26.67
CA HIS A 628 -9.35 8.80 25.48
C HIS A 628 -10.03 7.47 25.75
N ARG A 629 -9.67 6.78 26.83
CA ARG A 629 -10.17 5.43 27.16
C ARG A 629 -10.38 5.25 28.66
N ASN A 630 -11.35 4.41 29.00
CA ASN A 630 -11.53 3.91 30.37
C ASN A 630 -10.56 2.74 30.59
N THR A 631 -9.68 2.86 31.57
CA THR A 631 -8.64 1.89 31.96
C THR A 631 -8.81 1.46 33.42
N SER A 632 -10.04 1.55 33.92
CA SER A 632 -10.41 1.14 35.26
C SER A 632 -10.28 -0.38 35.41
N ASP A 633 -9.90 -0.81 36.60
CA ASP A 633 -9.91 -2.21 37.00
C ASP A 633 -10.61 -2.37 38.37
N LEU A 634 -10.46 -3.52 39.02
CA LEU A 634 -11.09 -3.77 40.32
C LEU A 634 -10.49 -2.94 41.47
N SER A 635 -9.32 -2.33 41.27
CA SER A 635 -8.60 -1.56 42.28
C SER A 635 -8.89 -0.06 42.17
N THR A 636 -8.97 0.47 40.94
CA THR A 636 -8.98 1.92 40.70
C THR A 636 -9.91 2.27 39.54
N GLN A 637 -10.78 3.27 39.76
CA GLN A 637 -11.50 3.93 38.67
C GLN A 637 -10.51 4.87 37.96
N ARG A 638 -10.12 4.52 36.73
CA ARG A 638 -9.05 5.19 35.99
C ARG A 638 -9.42 5.41 34.53
N PHE A 639 -9.01 6.56 34.00
CA PHE A 639 -9.03 6.84 32.57
C PHE A 639 -7.64 7.21 32.09
N THR A 640 -7.37 6.95 30.81
CA THR A 640 -6.06 7.20 30.22
C THR A 640 -6.18 7.98 28.91
N THR A 641 -5.23 8.90 28.73
CA THR A 641 -5.06 9.77 27.56
C THR A 641 -3.62 9.65 27.08
N ILE A 642 -3.41 9.43 25.78
CA ILE A 642 -2.08 9.43 25.17
C ILE A 642 -1.89 10.77 24.46
N LEU A 643 -1.01 11.61 24.99
CA LEU A 643 -0.69 12.91 24.40
C LEU A 643 0.52 12.75 23.49
N THR A 644 0.34 13.02 22.20
CA THR A 644 1.38 12.86 21.17
C THR A 644 2.22 14.11 20.96
N GLY A 645 1.83 15.24 21.54
CA GLY A 645 2.45 16.55 21.32
C GLY A 645 2.01 17.20 20.00
N LYS A 646 1.13 16.53 19.23
CA LYS A 646 0.56 17.03 17.96
C LYS A 646 -0.83 17.63 18.14
N GLU A 647 -1.43 17.49 19.32
CA GLU A 647 -2.71 18.08 19.66
C GLU A 647 -2.63 19.61 19.56
N ARG A 648 -3.67 20.24 19.01
CA ARG A 648 -3.63 21.69 18.71
C ARG A 648 -3.36 22.53 19.95
N TYR A 649 -4.02 22.20 21.07
CA TYR A 649 -3.82 22.85 22.38
C TYR A 649 -2.46 22.57 23.03
N LEU A 650 -1.65 21.64 22.50
CA LEU A 650 -0.27 21.39 22.93
C LEU A 650 0.74 22.08 22.00
N THR A 651 0.55 21.97 20.68
CA THR A 651 1.44 22.59 19.68
C THR A 651 1.47 24.12 19.79
N ASP A 652 0.33 24.72 20.14
CA ASP A 652 0.17 26.16 20.29
C ASP A 652 0.42 26.68 21.71
N HIS A 653 0.75 25.82 22.67
CA HIS A 653 1.04 26.22 24.05
C HIS A 653 2.48 25.82 24.42
N ARG A 654 3.42 26.76 24.27
CA ARG A 654 4.85 26.48 24.52
C ARG A 654 5.42 27.41 25.59
N VAL A 655 6.04 26.83 26.60
CA VAL A 655 6.69 27.54 27.71
C VAL A 655 8.18 27.25 27.64
N LYS A 656 9.01 28.28 27.43
CA LYS A 656 10.47 28.17 27.23
C LYS A 656 10.83 27.13 26.16
N GLU A 657 10.17 27.21 24.99
CA GLU A 657 10.28 26.31 23.81
C GLU A 657 9.67 24.90 23.96
N LYS A 658 9.37 24.46 25.18
CA LYS A 658 8.76 23.15 25.44
C LYS A 658 7.25 23.18 25.23
N ARG A 659 6.68 22.14 24.61
CA ARG A 659 5.22 21.99 24.49
C ARG A 659 4.69 21.54 25.85
N MET A 660 3.91 22.40 26.48
CA MET A 660 3.42 22.18 27.85
C MET A 660 1.91 22.05 27.83
N LEU A 661 1.34 21.08 28.55
CA LEU A 661 -0.10 20.97 28.67
C LEU A 661 -0.65 22.21 29.41
N PRO A 662 -1.61 22.95 28.85
CA PRO A 662 -2.12 24.16 29.50
C PRO A 662 -2.86 23.81 30.79
N GLY A 663 -2.74 24.67 31.81
CA GLY A 663 -3.37 24.46 33.12
C GLY A 663 -4.88 24.22 33.05
N SER A 664 -5.54 24.81 32.06
CA SER A 664 -6.98 24.66 31.78
C SER A 664 -7.37 23.25 31.33
N ALA A 665 -6.48 22.52 30.66
CA ALA A 665 -6.77 21.16 30.18
C ALA A 665 -6.97 20.18 31.35
N TYR A 666 -6.24 20.36 32.46
CA TYR A 666 -6.40 19.55 33.67
C TYR A 666 -7.81 19.67 34.26
N LEU A 667 -8.41 20.87 34.23
CA LEU A 667 -9.77 21.09 34.71
C LEU A 667 -10.81 20.36 33.85
N GLU A 668 -10.66 20.40 32.53
CA GLU A 668 -11.56 19.67 31.62
C GLU A 668 -11.35 18.15 31.70
N MET A 669 -10.11 17.68 31.88
CA MET A 669 -9.81 16.26 32.15
C MET A 669 -10.56 15.76 33.37
N ALA A 670 -10.47 16.49 34.49
CA ALA A 670 -11.16 16.17 35.73
C ALA A 670 -12.68 16.14 35.55
N ARG A 671 -13.25 17.20 34.97
CA ARG A 671 -14.69 17.31 34.71
C ARG A 671 -15.21 16.17 33.84
N ALA A 672 -14.54 15.88 32.72
CA ALA A 672 -14.95 14.86 31.78
C ALA A 672 -14.85 13.45 32.40
N ALA A 673 -13.75 13.14 33.09
CA ALA A 673 -13.59 11.85 33.76
C ALA A 673 -14.63 11.65 34.87
N PHE A 674 -14.96 12.70 35.62
CA PHE A 674 -15.99 12.67 36.64
C PHE A 674 -17.38 12.41 36.07
N GLU A 675 -17.78 13.14 35.03
CA GLU A 675 -19.07 12.93 34.37
C GLU A 675 -19.21 11.49 33.84
N MET A 676 -18.13 10.90 33.36
CA MET A 676 -18.10 9.50 32.91
C MET A 676 -18.07 8.48 34.05
N GLY A 677 -17.58 8.86 35.24
CA GLY A 677 -17.41 8.00 36.41
C GLY A 677 -18.63 7.94 37.33
N VAL A 678 -19.52 8.94 37.31
CA VAL A 678 -20.74 8.98 38.12
C VAL A 678 -21.86 8.10 37.56
N ASP A 679 -22.84 7.75 38.39
CA ASP A 679 -23.99 6.96 37.95
C ASP A 679 -24.88 7.72 36.95
N ARG A 680 -25.67 6.98 36.17
CA ARG A 680 -26.50 7.56 35.09
C ARG A 680 -27.52 8.60 35.58
N ALA A 681 -28.02 8.50 36.81
CA ALA A 681 -28.97 9.48 37.32
C ALA A 681 -28.26 10.80 37.61
N THR A 682 -27.07 10.74 38.24
CA THR A 682 -26.22 11.91 38.50
C THR A 682 -25.69 12.54 37.22
N ALA A 683 -25.23 11.75 36.24
CA ALA A 683 -24.82 12.28 34.94
C ALA A 683 -25.98 13.02 34.23
N ARG A 684 -27.20 12.47 34.34
CA ARG A 684 -28.38 13.07 33.73
C ARG A 684 -28.79 14.40 34.39
N THR A 685 -28.68 14.53 35.71
CA THR A 685 -29.01 15.81 36.39
C THR A 685 -28.06 16.93 35.99
N VAL A 686 -26.78 16.61 35.72
CA VAL A 686 -25.79 17.54 35.17
C VAL A 686 -26.13 17.92 33.72
N GLN A 687 -26.44 16.93 32.86
CA GLN A 687 -26.81 17.18 31.46
C GLN A 687 -28.11 17.98 31.30
N GLU A 688 -29.08 17.78 32.18
CA GLU A 688 -30.34 18.53 32.21
C GLU A 688 -30.19 19.92 32.89
N GLY A 689 -29.00 20.28 33.37
CA GLY A 689 -28.69 21.58 33.99
C GLY A 689 -29.26 21.78 35.39
N THR A 690 -29.78 20.73 36.02
CA THR A 690 -30.37 20.76 37.38
C THR A 690 -29.34 20.62 38.49
N ALA A 691 -28.14 20.15 38.16
CA ALA A 691 -26.99 20.04 39.05
C ALA A 691 -25.73 20.58 38.35
N SER A 692 -24.80 21.12 39.13
CA SER A 692 -23.53 21.66 38.65
C SER A 692 -22.36 20.83 39.19
N ILE A 693 -21.30 20.71 38.39
CA ILE A 693 -20.04 20.10 38.82
C ILE A 693 -19.23 21.18 39.52
N CYS A 694 -18.80 20.92 40.75
CA CYS A 694 -17.90 21.77 41.52
C CYS A 694 -16.56 21.03 41.68
N LEU A 695 -15.47 21.62 41.20
CA LEU A 695 -14.11 21.18 41.55
C LEU A 695 -13.65 22.08 42.71
N GLN A 696 -13.06 21.50 43.73
CA GLN A 696 -12.56 22.17 44.93
C GLN A 696 -11.09 21.82 45.13
N GLU A 697 -10.35 22.74 45.72
CA GLU A 697 -8.96 22.52 46.16
C GLU A 697 -8.06 21.97 45.04
N HIS A 698 -8.23 22.49 43.82
CA HIS A 698 -7.41 22.06 42.71
C HIS A 698 -6.00 22.64 42.84
N ILE A 699 -4.99 21.78 42.73
CA ILE A 699 -3.58 22.16 42.82
C ILE A 699 -2.87 21.67 41.55
N TRP A 700 -2.19 22.58 40.87
CA TRP A 700 -1.23 22.25 39.82
C TRP A 700 0.13 22.01 40.47
N MET A 701 0.62 20.77 40.41
CA MET A 701 1.81 20.30 41.12
C MET A 701 3.04 20.39 40.23
N GLU A 702 3.04 19.66 39.11
CA GLU A 702 4.15 19.59 38.17
C GLU A 702 3.65 19.77 36.73
N PRO A 703 4.24 20.67 35.92
CA PRO A 703 3.81 20.87 34.54
C PRO A 703 4.15 19.65 33.65
N LEU A 704 3.19 19.20 32.85
CA LEU A 704 3.41 18.13 31.88
C LEU A 704 3.97 18.70 30.57
N THR A 705 5.11 18.17 30.11
CA THR A 705 5.69 18.51 28.79
C THR A 705 5.69 17.32 27.85
N VAL A 706 5.33 17.53 26.58
CA VAL A 706 5.22 16.48 25.56
C VAL A 706 6.03 16.87 24.32
N GLU A 707 7.20 16.26 24.14
CA GLU A 707 8.13 16.59 23.04
C GLU A 707 7.96 15.66 21.84
N ASP A 708 8.94 14.78 21.57
CA ASP A 708 8.93 13.91 20.38
C ASP A 708 8.28 12.54 20.62
N GLU A 709 8.27 12.07 21.88
CA GLU A 709 7.64 10.81 22.27
C GLU A 709 6.26 11.06 22.92
N PRO A 710 5.23 10.28 22.56
CA PRO A 710 3.94 10.37 23.22
C PRO A 710 4.04 10.07 24.73
N VAL A 711 3.29 10.82 25.54
CA VAL A 711 3.22 10.63 26.99
C VAL A 711 1.83 10.10 27.35
N GLU A 712 1.81 9.01 28.12
CA GLU A 712 0.59 8.47 28.69
C GLU A 712 0.27 9.19 30.00
N VAL A 713 -0.95 9.72 30.09
CA VAL A 713 -1.45 10.48 31.23
C VAL A 713 -2.69 9.78 31.76
N HIS A 714 -2.73 9.60 33.06
CA HIS A 714 -3.80 8.94 33.77
C HIS A 714 -4.57 9.95 34.63
N ILE A 715 -5.88 9.73 34.76
CA ILE A 715 -6.68 10.33 35.82
C ILE A 715 -7.32 9.22 36.64
N ALA A 716 -7.00 9.16 37.93
CA ALA A 716 -7.61 8.25 38.89
C ALA A 716 -8.69 8.97 39.70
N LEU A 717 -9.78 8.28 40.01
CA LEU A 717 -10.92 8.80 40.77
C LEU A 717 -11.16 7.91 42.00
N VAL A 718 -11.30 8.53 43.17
CA VAL A 718 -11.55 7.84 44.44
C VAL A 718 -12.78 8.44 45.12
N LEU A 719 -13.85 7.64 45.23
CA LEU A 719 -15.06 8.01 45.95
C LEU A 719 -14.83 7.93 47.46
N LYS A 720 -15.11 9.02 48.17
CA LYS A 720 -15.07 9.10 49.64
C LYS A 720 -16.43 8.80 50.26
N GLU A 721 -16.42 8.48 51.56
CA GLU A 721 -17.62 8.15 52.33
C GLU A 721 -18.66 9.29 52.37
N ASP A 722 -18.22 10.55 52.25
CA ASP A 722 -19.07 11.74 52.22
C ASP A 722 -19.67 12.05 50.84
N GLY A 723 -19.38 11.21 49.84
CA GLY A 723 -19.83 11.37 48.46
C GLY A 723 -18.97 12.31 47.59
N ALA A 724 -17.88 12.85 48.13
CA ALA A 724 -16.88 13.57 47.34
C ALA A 724 -16.02 12.60 46.53
N VAL A 725 -15.50 13.05 45.39
CA VAL A 725 -14.55 12.28 44.56
C VAL A 725 -13.22 12.99 44.51
N GLU A 726 -12.20 12.40 45.12
CA GLU A 726 -10.82 12.84 44.94
C GLU A 726 -10.30 12.39 43.57
N TYR A 727 -9.47 13.21 42.95
CA TYR A 727 -8.82 12.87 41.68
C TYR A 727 -7.35 13.26 41.65
N ASP A 728 -6.57 12.41 40.98
CA ASP A 728 -5.16 12.61 40.70
C ASP A 728 -4.91 12.48 39.19
N ILE A 729 -4.23 13.45 38.60
CA ILE A 729 -3.77 13.43 37.22
C ILE A 729 -2.26 13.23 37.22
N TYR A 730 -1.78 12.12 36.65
CA TYR A 730 -0.38 11.71 36.75
C TYR A 730 0.15 11.06 35.46
N SER A 731 1.47 11.02 35.30
CA SER A 731 2.16 10.25 34.26
C SER A 731 3.20 9.32 34.88
N GLY A 732 3.56 8.22 34.20
CA GLY A 732 4.49 7.21 34.72
C GLY A 732 3.88 5.81 34.77
N ALA A 733 4.29 4.99 35.75
CA ALA A 733 3.82 3.61 35.89
C ALA A 733 2.32 3.49 36.19
N ASP A 734 1.78 2.27 36.09
CA ASP A 734 0.34 2.00 36.10
C ASP A 734 -0.40 2.40 37.40
N HIS A 735 0.30 2.60 38.52
CA HIS A 735 -0.31 2.89 39.83
C HIS A 735 0.29 4.14 40.49
N PRO A 736 -0.50 5.07 41.06
CA PRO A 736 -0.02 6.33 41.65
C PRO A 736 0.99 6.17 42.80
N ASP A 737 1.00 5.01 43.47
CA ASP A 737 1.94 4.68 44.56
C ASP A 737 3.30 4.10 44.09
N ASP A 738 3.54 3.99 42.78
CA ASP A 738 4.81 3.49 42.25
C ASP A 738 5.87 4.62 42.24
N GLN A 739 7.12 4.30 42.58
CA GLN A 739 8.22 5.28 42.78
C GLN A 739 8.63 6.06 41.51
N THR A 740 7.94 5.81 40.39
CA THR A 740 8.19 6.41 39.08
C THR A 740 7.03 7.29 38.58
N VAL A 741 6.01 7.54 39.41
CA VAL A 741 4.88 8.40 39.09
C VAL A 741 5.20 9.87 39.32
N ILE A 742 4.75 10.71 38.39
CA ILE A 742 4.77 12.17 38.50
C ILE A 742 3.32 12.67 38.53
N THR A 743 2.89 13.17 39.69
CA THR A 743 1.57 13.81 39.84
C THR A 743 1.62 15.23 39.31
N HIS A 744 0.75 15.52 38.33
CA HIS A 744 0.68 16.82 37.67
C HIS A 744 -0.37 17.72 38.29
N ALA A 745 -1.52 17.18 38.68
CA ALA A 745 -2.56 17.94 39.35
C ALA A 745 -3.48 17.04 40.17
N GLN A 746 -4.07 17.60 41.21
CA GLN A 746 -5.02 16.90 42.08
C GLN A 746 -6.16 17.82 42.51
N GLY A 747 -7.23 17.26 43.06
CA GLY A 747 -8.33 18.03 43.64
C GLY A 747 -9.52 17.17 44.06
N VAL A 748 -10.61 17.83 44.43
CA VAL A 748 -11.85 17.18 44.87
C VAL A 748 -13.02 17.60 43.98
N MET A 749 -13.89 16.67 43.61
CA MET A 749 -15.09 16.93 42.82
C MET A 749 -16.35 16.57 43.59
N LYS A 750 -17.37 17.43 43.46
CA LYS A 750 -18.70 17.25 44.05
C LYS A 750 -19.77 17.67 43.06
N VAL A 751 -20.93 17.01 43.14
CA VAL A 751 -22.15 17.49 42.48
C VAL A 751 -22.97 18.28 43.48
N SER A 752 -23.38 19.49 43.10
CA SER A 752 -24.26 20.35 43.89
C SER A 752 -25.52 20.70 43.11
N ALA A 753 -26.62 20.98 43.81
CA ALA A 753 -27.83 21.48 43.17
C ALA A 753 -27.54 22.82 42.47
N SER A 754 -27.83 22.90 41.16
CA SER A 754 -27.50 24.08 40.37
C SER A 754 -28.51 25.18 40.66
N THR A 755 -28.05 26.29 41.24
CA THR A 755 -28.79 27.56 41.23
C THR A 755 -27.92 28.58 40.49
N PRO A 756 -28.07 28.72 39.16
CA PRO A 756 -27.22 29.62 38.40
C PRO A 756 -27.31 31.05 38.96
N PRO A 757 -26.18 31.73 39.20
CA PRO A 757 -26.17 33.13 39.56
C PRO A 757 -26.99 33.99 38.58
N LYS A 758 -27.51 35.13 39.05
CA LYS A 758 -28.23 36.08 38.18
C LYS A 758 -27.37 36.47 36.98
N SER A 759 -27.99 36.55 35.81
CA SER A 759 -27.35 37.07 34.60
C SER A 759 -26.81 38.49 34.82
N GLN A 760 -25.65 38.78 34.23
CA GLN A 760 -24.97 40.06 34.31
C GLN A 760 -25.23 40.91 33.06
N ASP A 761 -25.61 42.18 33.24
CA ASP A 761 -25.63 43.13 32.11
C ASP A 761 -24.19 43.51 31.76
N LEU A 762 -23.68 42.92 30.67
CA LEU A 762 -22.31 43.11 30.20
C LEU A 762 -22.09 44.51 29.61
N GLN A 763 -23.09 45.08 28.94
CA GLN A 763 -22.99 46.46 28.39
C GLN A 763 -23.01 47.49 29.51
N GLY A 764 -23.87 47.27 30.51
CA GLY A 764 -23.89 48.06 31.74
C GLY A 764 -22.55 47.99 32.47
N LEU A 765 -22.00 46.80 32.68
CA LEU A 765 -20.70 46.59 33.34
C LEU A 765 -19.55 47.26 32.57
N GLN A 766 -19.55 47.15 31.24
CA GLN A 766 -18.55 47.81 30.39
C GLN A 766 -18.66 49.34 30.43
N SER A 767 -19.86 49.90 30.63
CA SER A 767 -20.08 51.35 30.71
C SER A 767 -19.91 51.91 32.13
N GLN A 768 -19.83 51.04 33.15
CA GLN A 768 -19.84 51.41 34.57
C GLN A 768 -18.55 52.08 35.04
N TYR A 769 -17.41 51.79 34.40
CA TYR A 769 -16.09 52.24 34.83
C TYR A 769 -15.30 52.87 33.67
N PRO A 770 -14.37 53.80 33.96
CA PRO A 770 -13.48 54.36 32.94
C PRO A 770 -12.32 53.38 32.67
N TRP A 771 -12.60 52.32 31.93
CA TRP A 771 -11.67 51.23 31.65
C TRP A 771 -10.44 51.64 30.84
N HIS A 772 -9.26 51.20 31.27
CA HIS A 772 -8.07 51.19 30.43
C HIS A 772 -8.08 49.96 29.52
N THR A 773 -7.92 50.15 28.21
CA THR A 773 -8.13 49.07 27.24
C THR A 773 -6.80 48.51 26.70
N LEU A 774 -6.62 47.20 26.81
CA LEU A 774 -5.56 46.46 26.12
C LEU A 774 -6.13 45.60 24.99
N LEU A 775 -5.43 45.60 23.87
CA LEU A 775 -5.76 44.82 22.66
C LEU A 775 -4.72 43.71 22.47
N PRO A 776 -4.95 42.71 21.62
CA PRO A 776 -4.06 41.56 21.45
C PRO A 776 -2.60 41.96 21.13
N LYS A 777 -2.42 43.02 20.35
CA LYS A 777 -1.13 43.62 20.00
C LYS A 777 -0.34 44.17 21.21
N HIS A 778 -1.02 44.46 22.31
CA HIS A 778 -0.41 44.89 23.58
C HIS A 778 -0.14 43.72 24.52
N ILE A 779 -0.77 42.56 24.32
CA ILE A 779 -0.85 41.45 25.27
C ILE A 779 0.14 40.33 24.91
N TYR A 780 0.08 39.84 23.66
CA TYR A 780 0.87 38.68 23.24
C TYR A 780 2.38 38.94 23.08
N PRO A 781 2.86 40.13 22.66
CA PRO A 781 4.30 40.39 22.58
C PRO A 781 5.03 40.33 23.94
N PRO A 782 4.50 40.90 25.04
CA PRO A 782 5.06 40.69 26.39
C PRO A 782 5.14 39.23 26.82
N PHE A 783 4.09 38.42 26.59
CA PHE A 783 4.13 36.98 26.88
C PHE A 783 5.25 36.28 26.11
N ARG A 784 5.37 36.56 24.81
CA ARG A 784 6.44 36.01 23.98
C ARG A 784 7.83 36.39 24.50
N ALA A 785 8.01 37.64 24.95
CA ALA A 785 9.26 38.11 25.53
C ALA A 785 9.61 37.42 26.86
N ALA A 786 8.60 36.97 27.61
CA ALA A 786 8.75 36.16 28.82
C ALA A 786 8.95 34.65 28.55
N GLY A 787 8.99 34.23 27.27
CA GLY A 787 9.14 32.82 26.88
C GLY A 787 7.82 32.03 26.89
N LEU A 788 6.68 32.71 26.93
CA LEU A 788 5.33 32.13 26.83
C LEU A 788 4.82 32.32 25.40
N TYR A 789 4.85 31.25 24.62
CA TYR A 789 4.49 31.25 23.21
C TYR A 789 3.10 30.65 23.03
N TYR A 790 2.14 31.51 22.76
CA TYR A 790 0.78 31.14 22.40
C TYR A 790 0.62 31.17 20.88
N GLY A 791 0.24 30.05 20.27
CA GLY A 791 -0.20 29.91 18.89
C GLY A 791 -1.68 30.25 18.72
N PRO A 792 -2.26 30.08 17.51
CA PRO A 792 -3.64 30.50 17.22
C PRO A 792 -4.66 30.00 18.25
N SER A 793 -4.63 28.73 18.66
CA SER A 793 -5.64 28.18 19.59
C SER A 793 -5.61 28.77 21.00
N HIS A 794 -4.50 29.38 21.42
CA HIS A 794 -4.37 30.05 22.71
C HIS A 794 -4.48 31.59 22.62
N ARG A 795 -4.80 32.13 21.44
CA ARG A 795 -4.91 33.59 21.21
C ARG A 795 -6.35 34.10 21.28
N GLY A 796 -7.09 33.66 22.29
CA GLY A 796 -8.52 33.93 22.42
C GLY A 796 -8.90 35.31 22.94
N ILE A 797 -7.97 36.13 23.47
CA ILE A 797 -8.31 37.45 24.02
C ILE A 797 -8.63 38.40 22.86
N GLU A 798 -9.84 38.94 22.78
CA GLU A 798 -10.19 40.03 21.86
C GLU A 798 -9.84 41.39 22.46
N CYS A 799 -10.12 41.57 23.75
CA CYS A 799 -9.93 42.84 24.44
C CYS A 799 -9.91 42.65 25.96
N LEU A 800 -9.04 43.39 26.67
CA LEU A 800 -9.09 43.52 28.14
C LEU A 800 -9.42 44.96 28.52
N TYR A 801 -10.27 45.11 29.52
CA TYR A 801 -10.67 46.37 30.13
C TYR A 801 -10.22 46.33 31.58
N LEU A 802 -9.33 47.23 31.98
CA LEU A 802 -8.68 47.28 33.30
C LEU A 802 -9.15 48.49 34.08
N TYR A 803 -9.61 48.28 35.31
CA TYR A 803 -9.96 49.37 36.21
C TYR A 803 -9.75 48.95 37.67
N GLN A 804 -8.90 49.69 38.38
CA GLN A 804 -8.53 49.41 39.78
C GLN A 804 -8.02 47.97 39.99
N ASP A 805 -8.81 47.13 40.64
CA ASP A 805 -8.56 45.73 40.99
C ASP A 805 -9.38 44.76 40.12
N GLN A 806 -9.99 45.25 39.04
CA GLN A 806 -10.89 44.49 38.18
C GLN A 806 -10.43 44.47 36.73
N ILE A 807 -10.65 43.32 36.09
CA ILE A 807 -10.43 43.09 34.67
C ILE A 807 -11.73 42.56 34.08
N LEU A 808 -12.23 43.22 33.03
CA LEU A 808 -13.27 42.67 32.18
C LEU A 808 -12.62 42.25 30.86
N ALA A 809 -12.69 40.97 30.54
CA ALA A 809 -12.06 40.39 29.35
C ALA A 809 -13.13 39.89 28.38
N LYS A 810 -13.03 40.29 27.12
CA LYS A 810 -13.79 39.69 26.03
C LYS A 810 -12.91 38.67 25.32
N LEU A 811 -13.35 37.42 25.28
CA LEU A 811 -12.59 36.32 24.71
C LEU A 811 -13.43 35.56 23.68
N ALA A 812 -12.80 35.09 22.62
CA ALA A 812 -13.46 34.29 21.60
C ALA A 812 -12.51 33.24 21.03
N ILE A 813 -13.07 32.09 20.65
CA ILE A 813 -12.33 31.13 19.83
C ILE A 813 -12.07 31.77 18.47
N PRO A 814 -10.81 31.78 17.99
CA PRO A 814 -10.46 32.29 16.67
C PRO A 814 -11.35 31.71 15.57
N PRO A 815 -11.80 32.52 14.59
CA PRO A 815 -12.75 32.06 13.56
C PRO A 815 -12.30 30.80 12.81
N GLU A 816 -11.01 30.67 12.49
CA GLU A 816 -10.43 29.50 11.83
C GLU A 816 -10.48 28.19 12.65
N LEU A 817 -10.85 28.26 13.93
CA LEU A 817 -10.93 27.13 14.86
C LEU A 817 -12.36 26.78 15.28
N ARG A 818 -13.37 27.47 14.75
CA ARG A 818 -14.78 27.23 15.12
C ARG A 818 -15.32 25.99 14.41
N GLY A 819 -15.72 24.98 15.19
CA GLY A 819 -16.34 23.72 14.75
C GLY A 819 -17.27 23.14 15.82
N ASP A 820 -17.71 21.88 15.64
CA ASP A 820 -18.46 21.15 16.67
C ASP A 820 -17.59 20.99 17.93
N ARG A 821 -18.18 21.24 19.10
CA ARG A 821 -17.46 21.25 20.38
C ARG A 821 -17.54 19.90 21.06
N ASP A 822 -16.37 19.32 21.27
CA ASP A 822 -16.22 18.07 22.01
C ASP A 822 -15.82 18.29 23.49
N CYS A 823 -15.51 19.54 23.89
CA CYS A 823 -15.16 19.92 25.27
C CYS A 823 -16.13 20.96 25.86
N TYR A 824 -16.41 20.83 27.15
CA TYR A 824 -17.25 21.77 27.92
C TYR A 824 -16.46 23.04 28.26
N LEU A 825 -15.21 22.85 28.69
CA LEU A 825 -14.20 23.85 28.92
C LEU A 825 -13.12 23.72 27.83
N ASP A 826 -13.21 24.51 26.76
CA ASP A 826 -12.19 24.51 25.71
C ASP A 826 -10.82 24.94 26.27
N PRO A 827 -9.76 24.12 26.15
CA PRO A 827 -8.47 24.41 26.78
C PRO A 827 -7.88 25.75 26.36
N GLY A 828 -7.98 26.11 25.08
CA GLY A 828 -7.41 27.36 24.56
C GLY A 828 -8.18 28.60 25.04
N LEU A 829 -9.51 28.53 25.02
CA LEU A 829 -10.37 29.61 25.50
C LEU A 829 -10.24 29.82 27.01
N MET A 830 -10.17 28.74 27.79
CA MET A 830 -10.01 28.82 29.24
C MET A 830 -8.61 29.25 29.65
N ASP A 831 -7.58 28.82 28.91
CA ASP A 831 -6.23 29.35 29.10
C ASP A 831 -6.18 30.85 28.80
N ALA A 832 -6.93 31.33 27.81
CA ALA A 832 -7.05 32.77 27.56
C ALA A 832 -7.72 33.53 28.73
N VAL A 833 -8.62 32.89 29.49
CA VAL A 833 -9.16 33.45 30.75
C VAL A 833 -8.05 33.56 31.80
N PHE A 834 -7.18 32.56 31.92
CA PHE A 834 -6.02 32.62 32.82
C PHE A 834 -5.03 33.71 32.38
N GLN A 835 -4.73 33.80 31.08
CA GLN A 835 -3.88 34.85 30.51
C GLN A 835 -4.43 36.26 30.82
N ALA A 836 -5.74 36.44 30.85
CA ALA A 836 -6.37 37.72 31.14
C ALA A 836 -6.06 38.24 32.56
N THR A 837 -5.77 37.35 33.53
CA THR A 837 -5.38 37.76 34.89
C THR A 837 -4.06 38.53 34.91
N ALA A 838 -3.20 38.35 33.90
CA ALA A 838 -1.96 39.10 33.74
C ALA A 838 -2.15 40.53 33.22
N GLY A 839 -3.40 40.98 32.97
CA GLY A 839 -3.70 42.29 32.38
C GLY A 839 -3.04 43.47 33.12
N PHE A 840 -3.06 43.48 34.45
CA PHE A 840 -2.38 44.52 35.24
C PHE A 840 -0.85 44.46 35.13
N ALA A 841 -0.27 43.27 35.15
CA ALA A 841 1.18 43.10 34.97
C ALA A 841 1.62 43.61 33.58
N ILE A 842 0.84 43.33 32.54
CA ILE A 842 1.08 43.82 31.17
C ILE A 842 0.98 45.36 31.12
N ALA A 843 -0.08 45.94 31.69
CA ALA A 843 -0.27 47.39 31.71
C ALA A 843 0.84 48.14 32.47
N LEU A 844 1.34 47.53 33.55
CA LEU A 844 2.41 48.08 34.40
C LEU A 844 3.83 47.68 33.95
N LYS A 845 3.95 46.85 32.90
CA LYS A 845 5.22 46.26 32.43
C LYS A 845 5.99 45.51 33.54
N ALA A 846 5.25 44.84 34.42
CA ALA A 846 5.79 43.95 35.43
C ALA A 846 6.19 42.59 34.83
N PRO A 847 7.02 41.78 35.51
CA PRO A 847 7.34 40.41 35.10
C PRO A 847 6.08 39.55 34.86
N LEU A 848 6.14 38.68 33.85
CA LEU A 848 5.08 37.73 33.48
C LEU A 848 5.56 36.30 33.72
N ASP A 849 5.73 35.97 35.00
CA ASP A 849 6.30 34.70 35.47
C ASP A 849 5.31 33.85 36.29
N GLY A 850 4.07 34.32 36.44
CA GLY A 850 2.97 33.62 37.10
C GLY A 850 2.37 32.48 36.26
N LEU A 851 2.49 31.24 36.72
CA LEU A 851 1.75 30.08 36.22
C LEU A 851 0.60 29.71 37.17
N PRO A 852 -0.48 29.06 36.71
CA PRO A 852 -1.52 28.52 37.59
C PRO A 852 -0.92 27.65 38.71
N PHE A 853 -1.36 27.85 39.94
CA PHE A 853 -0.84 27.13 41.11
C PHE A 853 -1.94 26.46 41.93
N THR A 854 -2.91 27.23 42.43
CA THR A 854 -4.06 26.68 43.15
C THR A 854 -5.36 27.33 42.68
N LEU A 855 -6.45 26.61 42.88
CA LEU A 855 -7.81 27.08 42.64
C LEU A 855 -8.70 26.55 43.76
N GLN A 856 -9.22 27.47 44.58
CA GLN A 856 -10.05 27.11 45.73
C GLN A 856 -11.32 26.38 45.29
N ALA A 857 -12.04 26.92 44.31
CA ALA A 857 -13.21 26.26 43.76
C ALA A 857 -13.52 26.72 42.33
N ILE A 858 -14.10 25.85 41.52
CA ILE A 858 -14.76 26.19 40.26
C ILE A 858 -16.13 25.53 40.19
N ASP A 859 -17.17 26.35 40.06
CA ASP A 859 -18.53 25.93 39.75
C ASP A 859 -18.77 25.98 38.25
N ILE A 860 -19.13 24.84 37.65
CA ILE A 860 -19.40 24.71 36.21
C ILE A 860 -20.91 24.53 36.02
N TYR A 861 -21.58 25.55 35.47
CA TYR A 861 -23.04 25.59 35.31
C TYR A 861 -23.50 25.13 33.92
N GLN A 862 -22.83 25.60 32.86
CA GLN A 862 -23.19 25.31 31.47
C GLN A 862 -21.95 25.37 30.56
N PRO A 863 -21.98 24.78 29.35
CA PRO A 863 -20.84 24.87 28.43
C PRO A 863 -20.55 26.33 28.07
N CYS A 864 -19.27 26.68 27.99
CA CYS A 864 -18.89 28.01 27.49
C CYS A 864 -19.29 28.15 26.01
N SER A 865 -19.66 29.34 25.55
CA SER A 865 -19.95 29.59 24.13
C SER A 865 -18.66 29.92 23.34
N ASN A 866 -18.75 30.11 22.01
CA ASN A 866 -17.63 30.56 21.16
C ASN A 866 -17.08 31.93 21.51
N THR A 867 -17.84 32.71 22.26
CA THR A 867 -17.45 34.01 22.78
C THR A 867 -17.91 34.13 24.22
N VAL A 868 -16.99 34.50 25.10
CA VAL A 868 -17.26 34.63 26.53
C VAL A 868 -16.72 35.95 27.05
N TRP A 869 -17.30 36.40 28.15
CA TRP A 869 -16.83 37.54 28.92
C TRP A 869 -16.38 37.06 30.29
N ALA A 870 -15.17 37.38 30.70
CA ALA A 870 -14.67 37.08 32.03
C ALA A 870 -14.59 38.37 32.86
N HIS A 871 -15.29 38.41 34.00
CA HIS A 871 -15.13 39.44 35.02
C HIS A 871 -14.23 38.90 36.12
N ILE A 872 -13.00 39.41 36.15
CA ILE A 872 -11.92 38.99 37.04
C ILE A 872 -11.75 40.08 38.10
N ARG A 873 -11.74 39.69 39.37
CA ARG A 873 -11.56 40.58 40.53
C ARG A 873 -10.37 40.08 41.34
N GLN A 874 -9.42 40.98 41.60
CA GLN A 874 -8.21 40.68 42.34
C GLN A 874 -8.48 40.88 43.85
N ARG A 875 -8.34 39.84 44.68
CA ARG A 875 -8.73 39.90 46.11
C ARG A 875 -7.75 40.68 46.99
N GLU A 876 -6.45 40.60 46.71
CA GLU A 876 -5.37 41.29 47.45
C GLU A 876 -4.36 41.90 46.46
N ARG A 877 -3.40 42.73 46.91
CA ARG A 877 -2.24 43.18 46.07
C ARG A 877 -1.27 42.03 45.81
N GLY A 878 -1.76 40.96 45.19
CA GLY A 878 -1.07 39.69 45.00
C GLY A 878 -1.70 38.90 43.85
N HIS A 879 -1.43 37.60 43.82
CA HIS A 879 -1.67 36.76 42.65
C HIS A 879 -2.98 35.94 42.71
N VAL A 880 -3.98 36.41 43.48
CA VAL A 880 -5.24 35.68 43.73
C VAL A 880 -6.44 36.39 43.11
N PHE A 881 -7.25 35.66 42.36
CA PHE A 881 -8.34 36.18 41.54
C PHE A 881 -9.65 35.39 41.72
N ASP A 882 -10.78 36.11 41.69
CA ASP A 882 -12.10 35.53 41.48
C ASP A 882 -12.57 35.85 40.07
N ILE A 883 -13.06 34.84 39.35
CA ILE A 883 -13.39 34.95 37.93
C ILE A 883 -14.81 34.46 37.69
N ASP A 884 -15.69 35.34 37.23
CA ASP A 884 -16.99 34.95 36.69
C ASP A 884 -16.94 34.97 35.17
N VAL A 885 -17.27 33.86 34.52
CA VAL A 885 -17.30 33.76 33.06
C VAL A 885 -18.73 33.66 32.57
N TYR A 886 -19.08 34.54 31.64
CA TYR A 886 -20.40 34.71 31.07
C TYR A 886 -20.41 34.39 29.57
N ASP A 887 -21.53 33.93 29.05
CA ASP A 887 -21.78 33.89 27.61
C ASP A 887 -22.04 35.29 27.04
N GLU A 888 -22.30 35.37 25.74
CA GLU A 888 -22.59 36.64 25.06
C GLU A 888 -23.89 37.33 25.52
N ASN A 889 -24.78 36.59 26.18
CA ASN A 889 -26.04 37.09 26.74
C ASN A 889 -25.92 37.49 28.21
N GLY A 890 -24.74 37.33 28.83
CA GLY A 890 -24.51 37.63 30.23
C GLY A 890 -24.93 36.51 31.18
N VAL A 891 -25.24 35.31 30.69
CA VAL A 891 -25.53 34.14 31.53
C VAL A 891 -24.21 33.53 31.99
N VAL A 892 -24.10 33.26 33.29
CA VAL A 892 -22.89 32.66 33.88
C VAL A 892 -22.69 31.23 33.41
N CYS A 893 -21.53 30.97 32.81
CA CYS A 893 -21.09 29.64 32.41
C CYS A 893 -20.36 28.94 33.54
N MET A 894 -19.44 29.66 34.20
CA MET A 894 -18.65 29.15 35.31
C MET A 894 -18.19 30.26 36.25
N ARG A 895 -17.88 29.89 37.48
CA ARG A 895 -17.31 30.77 38.52
C ARG A 895 -16.09 30.11 39.13
N MET A 896 -14.96 30.80 39.12
CA MET A 896 -13.73 30.40 39.79
C MET A 896 -13.51 31.30 41.00
N LEU A 897 -13.24 30.70 42.15
CA LEU A 897 -12.91 31.40 43.40
C LEU A 897 -11.48 31.10 43.78
N GLY A 898 -10.74 32.13 44.19
CA GLY A 898 -9.38 31.98 44.72
C GLY A 898 -8.41 31.31 43.74
N PHE A 899 -8.46 31.69 42.46
CA PHE A 899 -7.46 31.28 41.46
C PHE A 899 -6.13 31.99 41.74
N GLU A 900 -5.09 31.24 42.09
CA GLU A 900 -3.75 31.76 42.42
C GLU A 900 -2.74 31.44 41.31
N THR A 901 -1.93 32.43 40.93
CA THR A 901 -0.74 32.24 40.08
C THR A 901 0.56 32.36 40.87
N ARG A 902 1.61 31.59 40.56
CA ARG A 902 2.93 31.69 41.22
C ARG A 902 4.09 31.74 40.25
N ASN A 903 5.20 32.32 40.71
CA ASN A 903 6.43 32.43 39.94
C ASN A 903 7.03 31.05 39.67
N ALA A 904 7.42 30.79 38.41
CA ALA A 904 8.05 29.54 38.01
C ALA A 904 9.39 29.23 38.71
N THR A 905 10.05 30.20 39.37
CA THR A 905 11.24 29.96 40.20
C THR A 905 10.95 29.63 41.67
N ASP A 906 9.74 29.91 42.16
CA ASP A 906 9.27 29.50 43.50
C ASP A 906 8.54 28.15 43.47
N LEU A 907 8.21 27.66 42.27
CA LEU A 907 7.98 26.23 42.02
C LEU A 907 9.32 25.53 42.19
N MET A 908 9.66 25.15 43.43
CA MET A 908 10.65 24.13 43.84
C MET A 908 11.39 24.51 45.14
N SER A 909 10.70 24.43 46.28
CA SER A 909 11.31 23.85 47.49
C SER A 909 10.23 23.31 48.41
N GLU A 910 10.45 22.11 48.99
CA GLU A 910 9.63 21.59 50.10
C GLU A 910 9.42 22.68 51.17
N GLU A 911 10.47 23.47 51.46
CA GLU A 911 10.42 24.59 52.40
C GLU A 911 9.36 25.64 52.06
N ALA A 912 9.14 25.96 50.79
CA ALA A 912 8.13 26.94 50.38
C ALA A 912 6.70 26.39 50.51
N PHE A 913 6.51 25.10 50.21
CA PHE A 913 5.24 24.39 50.41
C PHE A 913 4.89 24.32 51.91
N TYR A 914 5.82 23.87 52.76
CA TYR A 914 5.60 23.81 54.21
C TYR A 914 5.46 25.21 54.84
N ARG A 915 6.15 26.23 54.32
CA ARG A 915 5.99 27.63 54.80
C ARG A 915 4.59 28.16 54.50
N HIS A 916 4.08 27.94 53.29
CA HIS A 916 2.72 28.32 52.93
C HIS A 916 1.67 27.56 53.75
N LEU A 917 1.87 26.26 53.96
CA LEU A 917 1.02 25.45 54.85
C LEU A 917 1.02 26.02 56.28
N SER A 918 2.20 26.35 56.81
CA SER A 918 2.36 26.90 58.16
C SER A 918 1.71 28.27 58.34
N GLU A 919 1.72 29.14 57.31
CA GLU A 919 1.06 30.44 57.37
C GLU A 919 -0.47 30.32 57.37
N ARG A 920 -1.02 29.37 56.63
CA ARG A 920 -2.48 29.11 56.59
C ARG A 920 -2.98 28.45 57.87
N ILE A 921 -2.18 27.56 58.48
CA ILE A 921 -2.42 27.02 59.83
C ILE A 921 -2.40 28.15 60.86
N TRP A 922 -1.41 29.05 60.79
CA TRP A 922 -1.28 30.18 61.72
C TRP A 922 -2.44 31.19 61.60
N LYS A 923 -3.03 31.34 60.42
CA LYS A 923 -4.21 32.17 60.17
C LYS A 923 -5.55 31.47 60.48
N GLY A 924 -5.53 30.18 60.85
CA GLY A 924 -6.74 29.40 61.16
C GLY A 924 -7.58 29.04 59.93
N GLU A 925 -6.98 29.03 58.74
CA GLU A 925 -7.64 28.78 57.46
C GLU A 925 -7.72 27.28 57.09
N LEU A 926 -7.10 26.41 57.90
CA LEU A 926 -7.08 24.96 57.74
C LEU A 926 -7.35 24.30 59.10
N SER A 927 -8.18 23.26 59.11
CA SER A 927 -8.45 22.41 60.27
C SER A 927 -7.36 21.36 60.48
N GLU A 928 -7.24 20.80 61.69
CA GLU A 928 -6.25 19.75 62.00
C GLU A 928 -6.37 18.52 61.08
N GLU A 929 -7.58 18.15 60.67
CA GLU A 929 -7.83 17.04 59.73
C GLU A 929 -7.36 17.35 58.30
N GLU A 930 -7.52 18.59 57.83
CA GLU A 930 -7.04 19.03 56.51
C GLU A 930 -5.51 19.07 56.46
N VAL A 931 -4.87 19.46 57.56
CA VAL A 931 -3.40 19.45 57.69
C VAL A 931 -2.85 18.03 57.66
N GLU A 932 -3.48 17.08 58.37
CA GLU A 932 -3.06 15.68 58.35
C GLU A 932 -3.20 15.03 56.96
N ARG A 933 -4.26 15.35 56.21
CA ARG A 933 -4.41 14.88 54.82
C ARG A 933 -3.34 15.42 53.89
N ILE A 934 -3.05 16.72 53.96
CA ILE A 934 -2.06 17.36 53.08
C ILE A 934 -0.64 16.83 53.38
N LEU A 935 -0.32 16.56 54.65
CA LEU A 935 0.99 16.00 55.06
C LEU A 935 1.15 14.51 54.73
N MET A 936 0.06 13.74 54.71
CA MET A 936 0.08 12.34 54.26
C MET A 936 0.28 12.23 52.75
N ALA A 937 -0.25 13.18 51.96
CA ALA A 937 -0.11 13.21 50.51
C ALA A 937 1.25 13.73 50.01
N SER A 938 2.06 14.37 50.87
CA SER A 938 3.38 14.90 50.50
C SER A 938 4.56 13.99 50.89
N ARG A 939 4.29 12.81 51.45
CA ARG A 939 5.27 11.74 51.71
C ARG A 939 5.14 10.65 50.66
#